data_AF-E4Q991-F1
#
_entry.id   AF-E4Q991-F1
#
_cell.length_a   1.000
_cell.length_b   1.000
_cell.length_c   1.000
_cell.angle_alpha   90.00
_cell.angle_beta   90.00
_cell.angle_gamma   90.00
#
_symmetry.space_group_name_H-M   'P 1'
#
loop_
_entity.id
_entity.type
_entity.pdbx_description
1 polymer ?
#
loop_
_entity_poly.entity_id
_entity_poly.type
_entity_poly.pdbx_seq_one_letter_code
_entity_poly.pdbx_strand_id
1 'polypeptide(L)'
;MSFNKLLKKAVLFLLAVSMLLEQMMFLQVNTAFADTNSYQLVAKNGILELYVNPKYGYFKVVDKRSGSVWFSNPEKWREDKIAAGSTRMQMASQLSIRFTDVTSTIQIANAYVNSVLKKGLKIKRIKDGFVAMYTFKKEGFVIPVAYTIKDDYLNVDILVNQIKETKKDKYKLVSIMLLPFFGAAAIGENGYMVVPDGCGALINFNNNKGQETYTQRIYGADFGIVPDFQGYVTQAARLPVFGMKKENSGFLAVITKGDGKAILNANTSGSKSSYNNIFAEFVMREYDMVTLKEKQWDERSFNIFEEKLPNVDKFSIRYYFLDSKNADYVAMAKKYREYLIKERGFKKEADEKSVPVYIEFYGSMKKPKYILGIPVNATIPLTTFEDAQKIVKQVKSMGVSNVVVKFVGWMKNGVYYNLPLLTTPEGVLGGKKQLENVLEYFQKANVKTYLDVDFVLFRTGTLMYLRNKVATKSMKKVPAQLWRYSPPIFYKDDSYPVLYLISPRYTNEIVQRFLANSNINYFNNISLSSMSTMLYSDFGTRPVNRYQTEDVFLQAIDSLSKRFRNILLTNPNGYLLQKASEIVDVPIYSSKFLIEDAEIPFYQMVIRGYVPYSMPSVNFYTNEWMWKLKALETGSAIKFTWTARNEDELKETLLESLYSSNYRMWLGDLKEYYKELYPTLRLIKGKEIVEHKIIKKGVVKVVYDGGVEILLNYTSSPQKIENLEVAAQSYKVVVKR
;
A
#
# COMPACT_ATOMS: atom_id res chain seq x y z
N MET A 1 82.25 0.75 -17.20
CA MET A 1 81.27 1.66 -16.57
C MET A 1 80.32 2.40 -17.54
N SER A 2 80.59 2.47 -18.86
CA SER A 2 79.75 3.22 -19.83
C SER A 2 78.43 2.54 -20.21
N PHE A 3 78.43 1.21 -20.40
CA PHE A 3 77.28 0.45 -20.91
C PHE A 3 76.05 0.49 -19.98
N ASN A 4 76.26 0.52 -18.67
CA ASN A 4 75.19 0.51 -17.67
C ASN A 4 74.45 1.85 -17.54
N LYS A 5 75.08 2.97 -17.95
CA LYS A 5 74.44 4.30 -18.00
C LYS A 5 73.52 4.44 -19.21
N LEU A 6 73.90 3.86 -20.35
CA LEU A 6 73.08 3.88 -21.57
C LEU A 6 71.82 3.03 -21.39
N LEU A 7 71.95 1.84 -20.80
CA LEU A 7 70.81 0.95 -20.56
C LEU A 7 69.78 1.57 -19.60
N LYS A 8 70.25 2.22 -18.51
CA LYS A 8 69.36 2.96 -17.60
C LYS A 8 68.61 4.10 -18.28
N LYS A 9 69.28 4.87 -19.16
CA LYS A 9 68.65 5.94 -19.93
C LYS A 9 67.60 5.42 -20.91
N ALA A 10 67.87 4.29 -21.57
CA ALA A 10 66.92 3.66 -22.49
C ALA A 10 65.67 3.14 -21.76
N VAL A 11 65.82 2.53 -20.58
CA VAL A 11 64.69 2.05 -19.77
C VAL A 11 63.84 3.21 -19.23
N LEU A 12 64.48 4.29 -18.75
CA LEU A 12 63.77 5.51 -18.31
C LEU A 12 63.01 6.18 -19.46
N PHE A 13 63.59 6.20 -20.67
CA PHE A 13 62.93 6.74 -21.85
C PHE A 13 61.72 5.90 -22.27
N LEU A 14 61.82 4.56 -22.25
CA LEU A 14 60.71 3.66 -22.54
C LEU A 14 59.55 3.79 -21.53
N LEU A 15 59.86 3.96 -20.24
CA LEU A 15 58.85 4.22 -19.19
C LEU A 15 58.15 5.57 -19.37
N ALA A 16 58.90 6.61 -19.73
CA ALA A 16 58.30 7.93 -20.00
C ALA A 16 57.39 7.89 -21.24
N VAL A 17 57.81 7.18 -22.29
CA VAL A 17 57.00 6.97 -23.51
C VAL A 17 55.75 6.14 -23.22
N SER A 18 55.83 5.10 -22.38
CA SER A 18 54.65 4.31 -22.00
C SER A 18 53.66 5.12 -21.16
N MET A 19 54.14 5.95 -20.22
CA MET A 19 53.29 6.85 -19.44
C MET A 19 52.63 7.93 -20.30
N LEU A 20 53.34 8.46 -21.31
CA LEU A 20 52.77 9.40 -22.28
C LEU A 20 51.72 8.74 -23.18
N LEU A 21 51.95 7.51 -23.61
CA LEU A 21 50.97 6.71 -24.37
C LEU A 21 49.74 6.36 -23.54
N GLU A 22 49.90 6.01 -22.26
CA GLU A 22 48.80 5.80 -21.33
C GLU A 22 48.01 7.10 -21.10
N GLN A 23 48.68 8.23 -20.90
CA GLN A 23 48.02 9.53 -20.75
C GLN A 23 47.30 9.96 -22.03
N MET A 24 47.89 9.77 -23.21
CA MET A 24 47.24 10.07 -24.49
C MET A 24 46.06 9.14 -24.77
N MET A 25 46.14 7.86 -24.42
CA MET A 25 44.98 6.95 -24.47
C MET A 25 43.91 7.35 -23.46
N PHE A 26 44.27 7.76 -22.23
CA PHE A 26 43.32 8.28 -21.23
C PHE A 26 42.63 9.57 -21.69
N LEU A 27 43.39 10.49 -22.33
CA LEU A 27 42.87 11.71 -22.92
C LEU A 27 41.96 11.43 -24.11
N GLN A 28 42.35 10.53 -25.04
CA GLN A 28 41.51 10.14 -26.17
C GLN A 28 40.21 9.46 -25.71
N VAL A 29 40.26 8.58 -24.72
CA VAL A 29 39.09 7.97 -24.08
C VAL A 29 38.21 9.06 -23.47
N ASN A 30 38.76 9.97 -22.66
CA ASN A 30 37.97 11.07 -22.06
C ASN A 30 37.36 12.01 -23.11
N THR A 31 38.06 12.30 -24.21
CA THR A 31 37.52 13.14 -25.29
C THR A 31 36.48 12.42 -26.17
N ALA A 32 36.58 11.10 -26.34
CA ALA A 32 35.60 10.30 -27.07
C ALA A 32 34.30 10.05 -26.27
N PHE A 33 34.34 10.22 -24.94
CA PHE A 33 33.20 10.03 -24.04
C PHE A 33 32.56 11.34 -23.51
N ALA A 34 33.05 12.50 -23.93
CA ALA A 34 32.37 13.78 -23.72
C ALA A 34 31.16 13.92 -24.66
N ASP A 35 30.20 12.99 -24.60
CA ASP A 35 28.88 13.19 -25.19
C ASP A 35 28.19 14.29 -24.39
N THR A 36 28.25 15.54 -24.85
CA THR A 36 27.30 16.56 -24.40
C THR A 36 25.91 16.04 -24.71
N ASN A 37 25.15 15.67 -23.67
CA ASN A 37 23.78 15.18 -23.82
C ASN A 37 22.92 16.29 -24.46
N SER A 38 22.75 16.24 -25.79
CA SER A 38 21.89 17.19 -26.49
C SER A 38 20.43 16.78 -26.30
N TYR A 39 19.68 17.67 -25.65
CA TYR A 39 18.26 17.50 -25.36
C TYR A 39 17.43 18.35 -26.33
N GLN A 40 16.42 17.74 -26.93
CA GLN A 40 15.48 18.42 -27.83
C GLN A 40 14.14 18.65 -27.13
N LEU A 41 13.61 19.87 -27.20
CA LEU A 41 12.25 20.16 -26.73
C LEU A 41 11.22 19.39 -27.58
N VAL A 42 10.34 18.65 -26.92
CA VAL A 42 9.28 17.84 -27.56
C VAL A 42 7.87 18.25 -27.16
N ALA A 43 7.69 18.84 -25.98
CA ALA A 43 6.42 19.40 -25.56
C ALA A 43 6.62 20.54 -24.55
N LYS A 44 5.67 21.48 -24.53
CA LYS A 44 5.60 22.55 -23.52
C LYS A 44 4.15 22.93 -23.25
N ASN A 45 3.82 23.30 -22.01
CA ASN A 45 2.54 23.90 -21.64
C ASN A 45 2.78 25.14 -20.77
N GLY A 46 1.77 25.64 -20.05
CA GLY A 46 1.91 26.82 -19.16
C GLY A 46 2.90 26.64 -18.00
N ILE A 47 3.15 25.40 -17.56
CA ILE A 47 3.90 25.07 -16.33
C ILE A 47 5.16 24.25 -16.62
N LEU A 48 5.10 23.31 -17.57
CA LEU A 48 6.14 22.31 -17.81
C LEU A 48 6.72 22.38 -19.22
N GLU A 49 7.99 21.98 -19.34
CA GLU A 49 8.65 21.67 -20.59
C GLU A 49 9.26 20.27 -20.55
N LEU A 50 9.06 19.49 -21.60
CA LEU A 50 9.60 18.14 -21.74
C LEU A 50 10.62 18.10 -22.87
N TYR A 51 11.83 17.62 -22.54
CA TYR A 51 12.93 17.47 -23.48
C TYR A 51 13.39 16.01 -23.56
N VAL A 52 13.81 15.54 -24.74
CA VAL A 52 14.36 14.19 -24.94
C VAL A 52 15.68 14.22 -25.70
N ASN A 53 16.61 13.36 -25.31
CA ASN A 53 17.78 12.99 -26.08
C ASN A 53 17.41 11.78 -26.97
N PRO A 54 17.29 11.93 -28.30
CA PRO A 54 16.84 10.85 -29.18
C PRO A 54 17.86 9.71 -29.33
N LYS A 55 19.15 9.95 -29.03
CA LYS A 55 20.23 8.95 -29.11
C LYS A 55 20.12 7.93 -27.98
N TYR A 56 19.84 8.41 -26.76
CA TYR A 56 19.85 7.57 -25.56
C TYR A 56 18.48 7.35 -24.90
N GLY A 57 17.45 8.12 -25.29
CA GLY A 57 16.14 8.09 -24.65
C GLY A 57 16.09 8.81 -23.30
N TYR A 58 17.18 9.48 -22.90
CA TYR A 58 17.20 10.32 -21.71
C TYR A 58 16.22 11.47 -21.90
N PHE A 59 15.52 11.86 -20.85
CA PHE A 59 14.64 13.02 -20.90
C PHE A 59 14.78 13.84 -19.63
N LYS A 60 14.34 15.09 -19.72
CA LYS A 60 14.22 15.97 -18.56
C LYS A 60 12.91 16.74 -18.62
N VAL A 61 12.36 17.01 -17.45
CA VAL A 61 11.21 17.90 -17.27
C VAL A 61 11.68 19.16 -16.56
N VAL A 62 11.34 20.32 -17.10
CA VAL A 62 11.59 21.62 -16.47
C VAL A 62 10.28 22.14 -15.91
N ASP A 63 10.24 22.41 -14.60
CA ASP A 63 9.14 23.15 -13.98
C ASP A 63 9.44 24.64 -14.07
N LYS A 64 8.66 25.38 -14.86
CA LYS A 64 8.87 26.80 -15.10
C LYS A 64 8.55 27.67 -13.88
N ARG A 65 7.83 27.15 -12.89
CA ARG A 65 7.48 27.91 -11.68
C ARG A 65 8.68 28.08 -10.76
N SER A 66 9.48 27.03 -10.62
CA SER A 66 10.65 26.99 -9.72
C SER A 66 11.99 27.02 -10.45
N GLY A 67 12.01 26.75 -11.76
CA GLY A 67 13.24 26.50 -12.53
C GLY A 67 13.86 25.13 -12.29
N SER A 68 13.20 24.27 -11.51
CA SER A 68 13.71 22.94 -11.16
C SER A 68 13.73 22.02 -12.38
N VAL A 69 14.79 21.23 -12.50
CA VAL A 69 14.98 20.27 -13.60
C VAL A 69 15.00 18.85 -13.05
N TRP A 70 14.12 18.01 -13.59
CA TRP A 70 13.98 16.61 -13.22
C TRP A 70 14.45 15.72 -14.34
N PHE A 71 15.55 15.01 -14.12
CA PHE A 71 16.15 14.12 -15.12
C PHE A 71 15.62 12.69 -15.00
N SER A 72 15.53 12.00 -16.13
CA SER A 72 15.19 10.57 -16.18
C SER A 72 16.25 9.67 -15.58
N ASN A 73 17.50 10.13 -15.56
CA ASN A 73 18.69 9.40 -15.14
C ASN A 73 19.70 10.38 -14.53
N PRO A 74 20.57 9.94 -13.61
CA PRO A 74 21.60 10.81 -13.07
C PRO A 74 22.63 11.17 -14.15
N GLU A 75 23.00 12.44 -14.28
CA GLU A 75 23.89 12.87 -15.37
C GLU A 75 25.31 12.31 -15.22
N LYS A 76 25.80 12.20 -13.98
CA LYS A 76 27.14 11.70 -13.65
C LYS A 76 27.17 10.22 -13.29
N TRP A 77 26.25 9.42 -13.82
CA TRP A 77 26.16 7.99 -13.50
C TRP A 77 27.44 7.19 -13.83
N ARG A 78 28.24 7.64 -14.80
CA ARG A 78 29.52 6.99 -15.18
C ARG A 78 30.60 7.14 -14.11
N GLU A 79 30.54 8.22 -13.35
CA GLU A 79 31.47 8.59 -12.28
C GLU A 79 31.08 7.96 -10.92
N ASP A 80 30.01 7.16 -10.89
CA ASP A 80 29.55 6.52 -9.67
C ASP A 80 30.64 5.60 -9.09
N LYS A 81 31.00 5.88 -7.83
CA LYS A 81 32.09 5.19 -7.13
C LYS A 81 31.65 3.92 -6.41
N ILE A 82 30.34 3.73 -6.22
CA ILE A 82 29.76 2.60 -5.50
C ILE A 82 29.31 1.52 -6.49
N ALA A 83 28.51 1.89 -7.48
CA ALA A 83 28.02 0.96 -8.49
C ALA A 83 29.12 0.62 -9.50
N ALA A 84 29.23 -0.65 -9.88
CA ALA A 84 30.12 -1.14 -10.93
C ALA A 84 29.37 -1.97 -11.98
N GLY A 85 29.98 -2.17 -13.15
CA GLY A 85 29.48 -3.07 -14.20
C GLY A 85 28.01 -2.83 -14.59
N SER A 86 27.22 -3.89 -14.59
CA SER A 86 25.79 -3.87 -14.94
C SER A 86 24.95 -2.98 -14.01
N THR A 87 25.27 -2.94 -12.71
CA THR A 87 24.61 -2.07 -11.73
C THR A 87 24.80 -0.60 -12.08
N ARG A 88 26.03 -0.20 -12.48
CA ARG A 88 26.29 1.18 -12.93
C ARG A 88 25.50 1.50 -14.20
N MET A 89 25.49 0.58 -15.16
CA MET A 89 24.75 0.75 -16.42
C MET A 89 23.22 0.81 -16.24
N GLN A 90 22.69 0.25 -15.15
CA GLN A 90 21.26 0.37 -14.82
C GLN A 90 20.84 1.82 -14.57
N MET A 91 21.73 2.66 -14.02
CA MET A 91 21.48 4.09 -13.80
C MET A 91 21.24 4.87 -15.09
N ALA A 92 21.70 4.33 -16.23
CA ALA A 92 21.50 4.89 -17.55
C ALA A 92 20.21 4.41 -18.23
N SER A 93 19.38 3.59 -17.58
CA SER A 93 18.20 2.98 -18.19
C SER A 93 16.90 3.68 -17.80
N GLN A 94 15.99 3.89 -18.76
CA GLN A 94 14.63 4.36 -18.45
C GLN A 94 13.73 3.23 -17.96
N LEU A 95 14.07 1.98 -18.27
CA LEU A 95 13.40 0.80 -17.72
C LEU A 95 14.36 -0.38 -17.63
N SER A 96 14.07 -1.29 -16.71
CA SER A 96 14.66 -2.62 -16.64
C SER A 96 13.56 -3.66 -16.62
N ILE A 97 13.82 -4.82 -17.21
CA ILE A 97 12.87 -5.93 -17.24
C ILE A 97 13.38 -7.10 -16.41
N ARG A 98 12.45 -7.77 -15.72
CA ARG A 98 12.67 -9.13 -15.25
C ARG A 98 12.00 -10.09 -16.22
N PHE A 99 12.69 -11.14 -16.61
CA PHE A 99 12.15 -12.17 -17.50
C PHE A 99 12.66 -13.54 -17.06
N THR A 100 11.93 -14.58 -17.41
CA THR A 100 12.37 -15.96 -17.19
C THR A 100 12.74 -16.61 -18.51
N ASP A 101 13.67 -17.57 -18.46
CA ASP A 101 13.96 -18.49 -19.54
C ASP A 101 13.26 -19.85 -19.36
N VAL A 102 13.58 -20.82 -20.22
CA VAL A 102 13.06 -22.20 -20.16
C VAL A 102 13.45 -22.95 -18.89
N THR A 103 14.49 -22.51 -18.17
CA THR A 103 14.93 -23.09 -16.88
C THR A 103 14.14 -22.54 -15.70
N SER A 104 13.19 -21.63 -15.93
CA SER A 104 12.40 -20.96 -14.90
C SER A 104 13.22 -20.03 -13.97
N THR A 105 14.43 -19.65 -14.41
CA THR A 105 15.32 -18.72 -13.69
C THR A 105 15.00 -17.28 -14.07
N ILE A 106 14.86 -16.40 -13.06
CA ILE A 106 14.60 -14.98 -13.30
C ILE A 106 15.91 -14.23 -13.58
N GLN A 107 15.95 -13.56 -14.72
CA GLN A 107 17.06 -12.72 -15.18
C GLN A 107 16.61 -11.26 -15.28
N ILE A 108 17.58 -10.34 -15.24
CA ILE A 108 17.36 -8.90 -15.38
C ILE A 108 18.07 -8.39 -16.63
N ALA A 109 17.38 -7.59 -17.45
CA ALA A 109 17.96 -6.85 -18.56
C ALA A 109 17.60 -5.37 -18.45
N ASN A 110 18.61 -4.49 -18.59
CA ASN A 110 18.39 -3.05 -18.53
C ASN A 110 18.30 -2.46 -19.95
N ALA A 111 17.45 -1.45 -20.15
CA ALA A 111 17.21 -0.90 -21.48
C ALA A 111 18.47 -0.30 -22.11
N TYR A 112 19.38 0.28 -21.33
CA TYR A 112 20.60 0.90 -21.85
C TYR A 112 21.48 -0.12 -22.59
N VAL A 113 21.85 -1.21 -21.93
CA VAL A 113 22.74 -2.24 -22.48
C VAL A 113 22.02 -3.15 -23.47
N ASN A 114 20.81 -3.61 -23.12
CA ASN A 114 20.14 -4.67 -23.88
C ASN A 114 19.30 -4.12 -25.04
N SER A 115 19.02 -2.81 -25.08
CA SER A 115 18.26 -2.17 -26.16
C SER A 115 19.01 -0.99 -26.80
N VAL A 116 19.29 0.08 -26.06
CA VAL A 116 19.79 1.36 -26.60
C VAL A 116 21.14 1.19 -27.30
N LEU A 117 22.15 0.63 -26.62
CA LEU A 117 23.48 0.38 -27.20
C LEU A 117 23.45 -0.61 -28.38
N LYS A 118 22.37 -1.39 -28.51
CA LYS A 118 22.15 -2.34 -29.62
C LYS A 118 21.25 -1.78 -30.73
N LYS A 119 21.11 -0.45 -30.79
CA LYS A 119 20.26 0.28 -31.75
C LYS A 119 18.80 -0.23 -31.72
N GLY A 120 18.31 -0.53 -30.51
CA GLY A 120 16.96 -1.05 -30.24
C GLY A 120 15.94 0.01 -29.83
N LEU A 121 16.39 1.24 -29.57
CA LEU A 121 15.53 2.38 -29.24
C LEU A 121 14.99 3.04 -30.51
N LYS A 122 13.69 3.34 -30.52
CA LYS A 122 13.08 4.27 -31.49
C LYS A 122 12.21 5.30 -30.75
N ILE A 123 12.44 6.59 -31.02
CA ILE A 123 11.64 7.68 -30.48
C ILE A 123 10.66 8.17 -31.56
N LYS A 124 9.38 8.28 -31.20
CA LYS A 124 8.33 8.87 -32.03
C LYS A 124 7.72 10.05 -31.29
N ARG A 125 7.79 11.27 -31.84
CA ARG A 125 7.08 12.43 -31.29
C ARG A 125 5.56 12.20 -31.39
N ILE A 126 4.84 12.60 -30.35
CA ILE A 126 3.37 12.58 -30.29
C ILE A 126 2.88 13.91 -29.75
N LYS A 127 1.56 14.13 -29.75
CA LYS A 127 0.98 15.29 -29.09
C LYS A 127 1.39 15.29 -27.61
N ASP A 128 1.82 16.44 -27.13
CA ASP A 128 2.22 16.69 -25.73
C ASP A 128 3.38 15.80 -25.22
N GLY A 129 4.15 15.14 -26.11
CA GLY A 129 5.35 14.40 -25.72
C GLY A 129 5.92 13.44 -26.76
N PHE A 130 6.34 12.25 -26.33
CA PHE A 130 6.97 11.24 -27.20
C PHE A 130 6.71 9.80 -26.73
N VAL A 131 6.86 8.84 -27.64
CA VAL A 131 6.88 7.40 -27.35
C VAL A 131 8.29 6.87 -27.59
N ALA A 132 8.86 6.20 -26.60
CA ALA A 132 10.09 5.43 -26.71
C ALA A 132 9.77 3.93 -26.83
N MET A 133 10.15 3.32 -27.95
CA MET A 133 10.03 1.90 -28.18
C MET A 133 11.37 1.21 -27.93
N TYR A 134 11.46 0.41 -26.87
CA TYR A 134 12.65 -0.34 -26.50
C TYR A 134 12.56 -1.77 -27.02
N THR A 135 13.47 -2.12 -27.94
CA THR A 135 13.60 -3.48 -28.48
C THR A 135 14.79 -4.21 -27.84
N PHE A 136 14.51 -5.25 -27.07
CA PHE A 136 15.46 -6.17 -26.45
C PHE A 136 15.67 -7.35 -27.40
N LYS A 137 16.52 -7.21 -28.41
CA LYS A 137 16.65 -8.18 -29.52
C LYS A 137 17.07 -9.59 -29.05
N LYS A 138 17.95 -9.67 -28.04
CA LYS A 138 18.44 -10.96 -27.53
C LYS A 138 17.32 -11.69 -26.79
N GLU A 139 16.66 -10.99 -25.88
CA GLU A 139 15.60 -11.48 -24.99
C GLU A 139 14.24 -11.59 -25.70
N GLY A 140 14.06 -10.93 -26.83
CA GLY A 140 12.86 -11.02 -27.67
C GLY A 140 11.69 -10.17 -27.16
N PHE A 141 11.95 -8.98 -26.60
CA PHE A 141 10.89 -8.08 -26.10
C PHE A 141 10.86 -6.74 -26.84
N VAL A 142 9.66 -6.22 -27.10
CA VAL A 142 9.43 -4.83 -27.55
C VAL A 142 8.51 -4.16 -26.55
N ILE A 143 8.99 -3.09 -25.91
CA ILE A 143 8.28 -2.39 -24.84
C ILE A 143 8.15 -0.91 -25.21
N PRO A 144 6.96 -0.46 -25.63
CA PRO A 144 6.67 0.95 -25.86
C PRO A 144 6.26 1.67 -24.56
N VAL A 145 6.90 2.82 -24.31
CA VAL A 145 6.60 3.71 -23.19
C VAL A 145 6.33 5.11 -23.72
N ALA A 146 5.18 5.70 -23.37
CA ALA A 146 4.82 7.07 -23.72
C ALA A 146 5.11 8.02 -22.56
N TYR A 147 5.69 9.17 -22.87
CA TYR A 147 5.97 10.27 -21.94
C TYR A 147 5.25 11.49 -22.45
N THR A 148 4.33 12.04 -21.65
CA THR A 148 3.51 13.20 -22.02
C THR A 148 3.40 14.15 -20.84
N ILE A 149 3.27 15.44 -21.09
CA ILE A 149 2.99 16.43 -20.04
C ILE A 149 1.57 16.96 -20.16
N LYS A 150 0.92 17.16 -19.01
CA LYS A 150 -0.39 17.82 -18.95
C LYS A 150 -0.50 18.54 -17.60
N ASP A 151 -1.07 19.74 -17.63
CA ASP A 151 -1.21 20.59 -16.45
C ASP A 151 0.12 20.74 -15.68
N ASP A 152 0.19 20.27 -14.44
CA ASP A 152 1.35 20.29 -13.54
C ASP A 152 2.05 18.93 -13.40
N TYR A 153 1.80 17.97 -14.30
CA TYR A 153 2.38 16.63 -14.23
C TYR A 153 3.01 16.09 -15.51
N LEU A 154 3.99 15.20 -15.34
CA LEU A 154 4.46 14.24 -16.34
C LEU A 154 3.66 12.95 -16.20
N ASN A 155 3.03 12.48 -17.27
CA ASN A 155 2.40 11.17 -17.38
C ASN A 155 3.29 10.20 -18.15
N VAL A 156 3.50 9.02 -17.56
CA VAL A 156 4.32 7.94 -18.11
C VAL A 156 3.46 6.69 -18.25
N ASP A 157 3.26 6.23 -19.49
CA ASP A 157 2.44 5.08 -19.82
C ASP A 157 3.28 3.94 -20.40
N ILE A 158 3.26 2.77 -19.77
CA ILE A 158 3.68 1.52 -20.42
C ILE A 158 2.49 1.06 -21.28
N LEU A 159 2.63 1.02 -22.61
CA LEU A 159 1.54 0.60 -23.49
C LEU A 159 1.48 -0.94 -23.57
N VAL A 160 0.86 -1.53 -22.54
CA VAL A 160 0.82 -2.98 -22.27
C VAL A 160 0.30 -3.79 -23.47
N ASN A 161 -0.78 -3.34 -24.11
CA ASN A 161 -1.36 -4.04 -25.27
C ASN A 161 -0.47 -3.98 -26.53
N GLN A 162 0.58 -3.15 -26.53
CA GLN A 162 1.56 -3.04 -27.61
C GLN A 162 2.88 -3.75 -27.28
N ILE A 163 3.00 -4.39 -26.10
CA ILE A 163 4.15 -5.22 -25.77
C ILE A 163 4.20 -6.43 -26.69
N LYS A 164 5.36 -6.68 -27.29
CA LYS A 164 5.60 -7.88 -28.12
C LYS A 164 6.64 -8.77 -27.48
N GLU A 165 6.33 -10.06 -27.41
CA GLU A 165 7.30 -11.11 -27.08
C GLU A 165 7.53 -11.93 -28.36
N THR A 166 8.70 -11.79 -28.98
CA THR A 166 9.06 -12.42 -30.26
C THR A 166 9.70 -13.80 -30.09
N LYS A 167 10.05 -14.19 -28.85
CA LYS A 167 10.68 -15.47 -28.50
C LYS A 167 9.96 -16.14 -27.31
N LYS A 168 8.62 -16.22 -27.37
CA LYS A 168 7.76 -16.69 -26.26
C LYS A 168 8.03 -18.12 -25.80
N ASP A 169 8.58 -18.94 -26.70
CA ASP A 169 9.05 -20.30 -26.45
C ASP A 169 10.29 -20.35 -25.56
N LYS A 170 11.11 -19.29 -25.57
CA LYS A 170 12.37 -19.21 -24.81
C LYS A 170 12.29 -18.29 -23.60
N TYR A 171 11.62 -17.16 -23.74
CA TYR A 171 11.60 -16.10 -22.73
C TYR A 171 10.19 -15.59 -22.48
N LYS A 172 9.88 -15.31 -21.22
CA LYS A 172 8.62 -14.70 -20.79
C LYS A 172 8.89 -13.47 -19.93
N LEU A 173 8.26 -12.36 -20.26
CA LEU A 173 8.34 -11.13 -19.47
C LEU A 173 7.61 -11.31 -18.13
N VAL A 174 8.29 -10.98 -17.02
CA VAL A 174 7.79 -11.14 -15.65
C VAL A 174 7.41 -9.79 -15.05
N SER A 175 8.27 -8.78 -15.17
CA SER A 175 7.98 -7.42 -14.67
C SER A 175 8.79 -6.34 -15.37
N ILE A 176 8.36 -5.09 -15.21
CA ILE A 176 9.04 -3.90 -15.72
C ILE A 176 9.27 -2.92 -14.58
N MET A 177 10.54 -2.68 -14.22
CA MET A 177 10.96 -1.57 -13.38
C MET A 177 10.98 -0.29 -14.22
N LEU A 178 10.09 0.66 -13.92
CA LEU A 178 9.91 1.88 -14.71
C LEU A 178 10.64 3.05 -14.06
N LEU A 179 11.48 3.73 -14.84
CA LEU A 179 12.21 4.94 -14.44
C LEU A 179 12.92 4.81 -13.09
N PRO A 180 13.79 3.79 -12.91
CA PRO A 180 14.36 3.49 -11.60
C PRO A 180 15.19 4.64 -10.99
N PHE A 181 15.60 5.63 -11.77
CA PHE A 181 16.38 6.78 -11.30
C PHE A 181 15.79 8.14 -11.72
N PHE A 182 14.49 8.21 -12.07
CA PHE A 182 13.88 9.50 -12.34
C PHE A 182 13.90 10.38 -11.10
N GLY A 183 14.50 11.56 -11.22
CA GLY A 183 14.67 12.51 -10.12
C GLY A 183 15.62 12.07 -9.01
N ALA A 184 16.41 11.01 -9.20
CA ALA A 184 17.31 10.48 -8.18
C ALA A 184 18.25 11.55 -7.60
N ALA A 185 18.50 11.46 -6.29
CA ALA A 185 19.30 12.43 -5.55
C ALA A 185 20.70 11.88 -5.24
N ALA A 186 21.75 12.62 -5.57
CA ALA A 186 23.13 12.23 -5.29
C ALA A 186 23.44 12.26 -3.79
N ILE A 187 24.52 11.59 -3.38
CA ILE A 187 24.98 11.51 -1.98
C ILE A 187 25.24 12.88 -1.30
N GLY A 188 25.45 13.95 -2.08
CA GLY A 188 25.63 15.31 -1.55
C GLY A 188 24.34 16.11 -1.39
N GLU A 189 23.20 15.60 -1.86
CA GLU A 189 21.91 16.29 -1.81
C GLU A 189 21.11 15.88 -0.56
N ASN A 190 20.36 16.83 0.00
CA ASN A 190 19.50 16.62 1.17
C ASN A 190 18.04 16.43 0.76
N GLY A 191 17.33 15.62 1.54
CA GLY A 191 15.94 15.33 1.27
C GLY A 191 15.49 13.99 1.83
N TYR A 192 14.34 13.54 1.37
CA TYR A 192 13.73 12.29 1.78
C TYR A 192 12.79 11.75 0.71
N MET A 193 12.50 10.45 0.80
CA MET A 193 11.48 9.76 0.04
C MET A 193 10.27 9.49 0.93
N VAL A 194 9.08 9.52 0.34
CA VAL A 194 7.82 9.17 1.01
C VAL A 194 7.33 7.85 0.47
N VAL A 195 7.08 6.90 1.38
CA VAL A 195 6.49 5.59 1.07
C VAL A 195 5.14 5.43 1.80
N PRO A 196 4.13 4.81 1.19
CA PRO A 196 2.78 4.69 1.73
C PRO A 196 2.62 3.50 2.70
N ASP A 197 3.68 3.11 3.41
CA ASP A 197 3.66 1.97 4.32
C ASP A 197 2.86 2.26 5.59
N GLY A 198 1.74 1.56 5.79
CA GLY A 198 0.84 1.79 6.91
C GLY A 198 0.27 3.21 6.91
N CYS A 199 0.57 3.99 7.95
CA CYS A 199 0.17 5.40 8.01
C CYS A 199 0.97 6.29 7.04
N GLY A 200 2.13 5.81 6.57
CA GLY A 200 3.12 6.54 5.80
C GLY A 200 4.46 6.63 6.53
N ALA A 201 5.55 6.59 5.77
CA ALA A 201 6.90 6.68 6.32
C ALA A 201 7.83 7.53 5.43
N LEU A 202 8.88 8.06 6.08
CA LEU A 202 9.97 8.79 5.46
C LEU A 202 11.23 7.92 5.43
N ILE A 203 11.94 7.98 4.31
CA ILE A 203 13.30 7.47 4.17
C ILE A 203 14.18 8.67 3.84
N ASN A 204 15.01 9.10 4.78
CA ASN A 204 15.94 10.20 4.56
C ASN A 204 17.02 9.77 3.57
N PHE A 205 17.48 10.72 2.76
CA PHE A 205 18.64 10.48 1.92
C PHE A 205 19.86 10.18 2.78
N ASN A 206 20.74 9.31 2.26
CA ASN A 206 22.06 9.05 2.84
C ASN A 206 22.00 8.65 4.33
N ASN A 207 20.95 7.94 4.75
CA ASN A 207 20.67 7.64 6.16
C ASN A 207 21.66 6.64 6.83
N ASN A 208 22.60 6.08 6.05
CA ASN A 208 23.66 5.18 6.51
C ASN A 208 23.16 3.92 7.25
N LYS A 209 21.93 3.48 7.00
CA LYS A 209 21.34 2.28 7.61
C LYS A 209 21.69 0.98 6.88
N GLY A 210 22.84 0.94 6.22
CA GLY A 210 23.36 -0.23 5.51
C GLY A 210 22.76 -0.44 4.12
N GLN A 211 22.65 -1.70 3.73
CA GLN A 211 22.26 -2.16 2.38
C GLN A 211 20.76 -2.45 2.25
N GLU A 212 19.96 -2.05 3.25
CA GLU A 212 18.53 -2.30 3.30
C GLU A 212 17.81 -1.55 2.18
N THR A 213 16.80 -2.20 1.61
CA THR A 213 15.98 -1.64 0.54
C THR A 213 14.52 -1.78 0.87
N TYR A 214 13.74 -0.74 0.61
CA TYR A 214 12.29 -0.81 0.73
C TYR A 214 11.73 -1.48 -0.53
N THR A 215 10.96 -2.54 -0.36
CA THR A 215 10.17 -3.17 -1.43
C THR A 215 8.82 -3.57 -0.84
N GLN A 216 7.74 -3.00 -1.35
CA GLN A 216 6.39 -3.35 -0.91
C GLN A 216 5.42 -3.37 -2.07
N ARG A 217 4.56 -4.39 -2.11
CA ARG A 217 3.50 -4.50 -3.09
C ARG A 217 2.34 -3.56 -2.71
N ILE A 218 1.85 -2.79 -3.69
CA ILE A 218 0.68 -1.95 -3.50
C ILE A 218 -0.54 -2.85 -3.23
N TYR A 219 -1.32 -2.46 -2.22
CA TYR A 219 -2.48 -3.20 -1.69
C TYR A 219 -2.14 -4.57 -1.06
N GLY A 220 -0.90 -4.75 -0.59
CA GLY A 220 -0.47 -5.94 0.15
C GLY A 220 -0.24 -7.19 -0.71
N ALA A 221 -0.02 -8.33 -0.05
CA ALA A 221 0.29 -9.61 -0.69
C ALA A 221 -0.83 -10.12 -1.63
N ASP A 222 -0.49 -10.97 -2.59
CA ASP A 222 -1.48 -11.69 -3.41
C ASP A 222 -1.91 -12.96 -2.69
N PHE A 223 -3.12 -12.92 -2.12
CA PHE A 223 -3.66 -14.05 -1.36
C PHE A 223 -4.03 -15.28 -2.22
N GLY A 224 -3.94 -15.18 -3.56
CA GLY A 224 -3.98 -16.33 -4.45
C GLY A 224 -2.67 -17.14 -4.47
N ILE A 225 -1.57 -16.54 -4.01
CA ILE A 225 -0.26 -17.16 -3.86
C ILE A 225 -0.10 -17.49 -2.37
N VAL A 226 -0.01 -18.78 -2.04
CA VAL A 226 -0.02 -19.25 -0.65
C VAL A 226 1.41 -19.60 -0.25
N PRO A 227 2.12 -18.75 0.52
CA PRO A 227 3.50 -19.01 0.88
C PRO A 227 3.61 -20.21 1.84
N ASP A 228 4.73 -20.93 1.81
CA ASP A 228 4.99 -21.99 2.80
C ASP A 228 5.53 -21.43 4.12
N PHE A 229 6.21 -20.29 4.06
CA PHE A 229 6.81 -19.59 5.20
C PHE A 229 6.42 -18.10 5.19
N GLN A 230 6.03 -17.55 6.35
CA GLN A 230 5.70 -16.13 6.51
C GLN A 230 6.33 -15.56 7.78
N GLY A 231 7.51 -14.95 7.63
CA GLY A 231 8.32 -14.45 8.75
C GLY A 231 8.02 -13.02 9.22
N TYR A 232 7.30 -12.21 8.44
CA TYR A 232 7.12 -10.79 8.73
C TYR A 232 5.64 -10.41 8.83
N VAL A 233 5.30 -9.67 9.88
CA VAL A 233 4.03 -8.95 10.00
C VAL A 233 4.31 -7.50 9.62
N THR A 234 3.80 -7.09 8.46
CA THR A 234 3.97 -5.73 7.92
C THR A 234 2.62 -5.04 7.79
N GLN A 235 2.64 -3.71 7.81
CA GLN A 235 1.53 -2.93 7.28
C GLN A 235 1.47 -3.09 5.75
N ALA A 236 0.37 -2.70 5.13
CA ALA A 236 0.25 -2.71 3.67
C ALA A 236 0.47 -1.30 3.10
N ALA A 237 1.12 -1.22 1.93
CA ALA A 237 1.13 -0.01 1.11
C ALA A 237 -0.27 0.22 0.52
N ARG A 238 -1.12 0.98 1.23
CA ARG A 238 -2.54 1.12 0.86
C ARG A 238 -2.86 2.21 -0.12
N LEU A 239 -1.95 3.16 -0.31
CA LEU A 239 -2.13 4.24 -1.27
C LEU A 239 -1.18 4.01 -2.45
N PRO A 240 -1.64 4.10 -3.71
CA PRO A 240 -0.84 3.86 -4.91
C PRO A 240 0.04 5.07 -5.24
N VAL A 241 0.83 5.54 -4.27
CA VAL A 241 1.62 6.76 -4.36
C VAL A 241 3.02 6.58 -3.80
N PHE A 242 3.94 7.45 -4.25
CA PHE A 242 5.23 7.66 -3.63
C PHE A 242 5.68 9.08 -3.88
N GLY A 243 6.70 9.55 -3.17
CA GLY A 243 7.17 10.92 -3.35
C GLY A 243 8.64 11.08 -3.02
N MET A 244 9.18 12.22 -3.43
CA MET A 244 10.54 12.62 -3.11
C MET A 244 10.59 14.13 -2.92
N LYS A 245 11.22 14.57 -1.84
CA LYS A 245 11.66 15.96 -1.63
C LYS A 245 13.17 15.99 -1.76
N LYS A 246 13.67 16.90 -2.58
CA LYS A 246 15.08 17.16 -2.83
C LYS A 246 15.33 18.66 -2.69
N GLU A 247 16.06 19.05 -1.65
CA GLU A 247 16.22 20.44 -1.27
C GLU A 247 14.85 21.15 -1.15
N ASN A 248 14.62 22.20 -1.94
CA ASN A 248 13.37 22.95 -2.01
C ASN A 248 12.42 22.48 -3.12
N SER A 249 12.71 21.38 -3.82
CA SER A 249 11.86 20.83 -4.87
C SER A 249 11.31 19.48 -4.47
N GLY A 250 10.16 19.08 -5.02
CA GLY A 250 9.63 17.76 -4.77
C GLY A 250 8.61 17.33 -5.82
N PHE A 251 8.34 16.03 -5.84
CA PHE A 251 7.23 15.48 -6.62
C PHE A 251 6.43 14.47 -5.80
N LEU A 252 5.14 14.38 -6.14
CA LEU A 252 4.29 13.23 -5.81
C LEU A 252 4.09 12.41 -7.09
N ALA A 253 4.40 11.12 -7.02
CA ALA A 253 4.02 10.16 -8.06
C ALA A 253 2.74 9.42 -7.65
N VAL A 254 1.77 9.39 -8.55
CA VAL A 254 0.50 8.65 -8.40
C VAL A 254 0.43 7.58 -9.48
N ILE A 255 0.34 6.31 -9.09
CA ILE A 255 0.08 5.20 -10.00
C ILE A 255 -1.42 5.23 -10.32
N THR A 256 -1.76 5.75 -11.50
CA THR A 256 -3.16 6.02 -11.88
C THR A 256 -3.83 4.83 -12.56
N LYS A 257 -3.04 3.89 -13.08
CA LYS A 257 -3.50 2.65 -13.71
C LYS A 257 -2.45 1.55 -13.55
N GLY A 258 -2.87 0.34 -13.17
CA GLY A 258 -1.98 -0.80 -12.94
C GLY A 258 -1.43 -0.91 -11.51
N ASP A 259 -1.96 -0.11 -10.58
CA ASP A 259 -1.64 -0.12 -9.15
C ASP A 259 -1.88 -1.47 -8.49
N GLY A 260 -2.92 -2.22 -8.85
CA GLY A 260 -3.10 -3.61 -8.38
C GLY A 260 -1.95 -4.58 -8.77
N LYS A 261 -1.12 -4.21 -9.74
CA LYS A 261 0.05 -4.97 -10.22
C LYS A 261 1.38 -4.26 -9.92
N ALA A 262 1.37 -3.21 -9.09
CA ALA A 262 2.56 -2.41 -8.79
C ALA A 262 3.29 -2.86 -7.51
N ILE A 263 4.61 -2.74 -7.56
CA ILE A 263 5.54 -2.88 -6.44
C ILE A 263 6.32 -1.57 -6.34
N LEU A 264 6.40 -1.01 -5.14
CA LEU A 264 7.15 0.20 -4.86
C LEU A 264 8.53 -0.19 -4.32
N ASN A 265 9.58 0.38 -4.89
CA ASN A 265 10.96 0.14 -4.49
C ASN A 265 11.64 1.47 -4.11
N ALA A 266 12.40 1.48 -3.02
CA ALA A 266 13.28 2.60 -2.67
C ALA A 266 14.63 2.14 -2.12
N ASN A 267 15.70 2.87 -2.49
CA ASN A 267 17.05 2.63 -1.99
C ASN A 267 17.70 3.97 -1.61
N THR A 268 18.54 3.93 -0.58
CA THR A 268 19.39 5.06 -0.19
C THR A 268 20.77 4.94 -0.84
N SER A 269 21.47 6.08 -0.97
CA SER A 269 22.86 6.07 -1.45
C SER A 269 23.73 5.23 -0.53
N GLY A 270 24.78 4.60 -1.06
CA GLY A 270 25.65 3.70 -0.29
C GLY A 270 25.21 2.24 -0.35
N SER A 271 23.92 1.99 -0.62
CA SER A 271 23.43 0.62 -0.81
C SER A 271 23.91 0.06 -2.17
N LYS A 272 23.19 0.36 -3.24
CA LYS A 272 23.46 -0.14 -4.61
C LYS A 272 24.18 0.86 -5.51
N SER A 273 24.15 2.14 -5.16
CA SER A 273 24.70 3.24 -5.97
C SER A 273 25.01 4.47 -5.10
N SER A 274 25.60 5.51 -5.68
CA SER A 274 25.80 6.82 -5.02
C SER A 274 24.55 7.70 -5.03
N TYR A 275 23.39 7.13 -5.36
CA TYR A 275 22.12 7.84 -5.49
C TYR A 275 21.01 7.25 -4.61
N ASN A 276 20.13 8.12 -4.14
CA ASN A 276 18.87 7.81 -3.51
C ASN A 276 17.79 7.78 -4.58
N ASN A 277 16.97 6.73 -4.63
CA ASN A 277 15.98 6.54 -5.67
C ASN A 277 14.73 5.81 -5.18
N ILE A 278 13.58 6.19 -5.75
CA ILE A 278 12.26 5.59 -5.49
C ILE A 278 11.53 5.41 -6.82
N PHE A 279 10.93 4.26 -7.05
CA PHE A 279 10.30 3.93 -8.32
C PHE A 279 9.27 2.80 -8.19
N ALA A 280 8.47 2.63 -9.24
CA ALA A 280 7.50 1.54 -9.34
C ALA A 280 8.00 0.44 -10.30
N GLU A 281 7.69 -0.79 -9.95
CA GLU A 281 7.80 -1.97 -10.79
C GLU A 281 6.40 -2.52 -11.07
N PHE A 282 6.09 -2.80 -12.34
CA PHE A 282 4.82 -3.39 -12.73
C PHE A 282 5.01 -4.88 -13.03
N VAL A 283 4.30 -5.71 -12.27
CA VAL A 283 4.26 -7.15 -12.48
C VAL A 283 3.42 -7.44 -13.73
N MET A 284 4.03 -8.12 -14.70
CA MET A 284 3.37 -8.57 -15.93
C MET A 284 2.87 -10.00 -15.78
N ARG A 285 3.62 -10.85 -15.07
CA ARG A 285 3.23 -12.22 -14.73
C ARG A 285 3.58 -12.51 -13.28
N GLU A 286 2.60 -12.96 -12.52
CA GLU A 286 2.88 -13.60 -11.23
C GLU A 286 3.64 -14.91 -11.46
N TYR A 287 4.33 -15.38 -10.42
CA TYR A 287 4.89 -16.73 -10.37
C TYR A 287 4.88 -17.29 -8.95
N ASP A 288 4.94 -18.61 -8.85
CA ASP A 288 4.99 -19.36 -7.59
C ASP A 288 5.97 -20.53 -7.74
N MET A 289 6.63 -20.93 -6.64
CA MET A 289 7.57 -22.04 -6.63
C MET A 289 6.84 -23.34 -6.30
N VAL A 290 7.06 -24.37 -7.11
CA VAL A 290 6.52 -25.71 -6.87
C VAL A 290 7.66 -26.69 -6.71
N THR A 291 7.69 -27.33 -5.54
CA THR A 291 8.60 -28.45 -5.25
C THR A 291 7.88 -29.75 -5.56
N LEU A 292 8.43 -30.53 -6.49
CA LEU A 292 8.05 -31.92 -6.73
C LEU A 292 9.01 -32.81 -5.94
N LYS A 293 8.45 -33.66 -5.07
CA LYS A 293 9.18 -34.75 -4.44
C LYS A 293 8.99 -35.99 -5.29
N GLU A 294 10.06 -36.48 -5.93
CA GLU A 294 10.01 -37.78 -6.61
C GLU A 294 10.13 -38.92 -5.57
N LYS A 295 9.68 -40.13 -5.94
CA LYS A 295 9.66 -41.31 -5.06
C LYS A 295 11.04 -41.76 -4.56
N GLN A 296 12.13 -41.25 -5.13
CA GLN A 296 13.51 -41.46 -4.70
C GLN A 296 14.14 -40.10 -4.41
N TRP A 297 14.19 -39.70 -3.13
CA TRP A 297 15.00 -38.68 -2.43
C TRP A 297 15.49 -37.37 -3.12
N ASP A 298 15.21 -37.11 -4.39
CA ASP A 298 15.54 -35.90 -5.13
C ASP A 298 14.33 -34.96 -5.13
N GLU A 299 14.48 -33.82 -4.46
CA GLU A 299 13.52 -32.72 -4.53
C GLU A 299 13.91 -31.78 -5.68
N ARG A 300 12.99 -31.54 -6.62
CA ARG A 300 13.15 -30.53 -7.67
C ARG A 300 12.13 -29.41 -7.51
N SER A 301 12.62 -28.18 -7.42
CA SER A 301 11.80 -26.97 -7.35
C SER A 301 11.88 -26.19 -8.66
N PHE A 302 10.75 -25.75 -9.19
CA PHE A 302 10.68 -24.87 -10.35
C PHE A 302 9.58 -23.80 -10.20
N ASN A 303 9.73 -22.68 -10.90
CA ASN A 303 8.72 -21.62 -10.89
C ASN A 303 7.64 -21.88 -11.94
N ILE A 304 6.38 -21.75 -11.55
CA ILE A 304 5.23 -21.69 -12.46
C ILE A 304 4.83 -20.23 -12.65
N PHE A 305 4.56 -19.83 -13.88
CA PHE A 305 4.26 -18.44 -14.26
C PHE A 305 2.83 -18.31 -14.80
N GLU A 306 2.21 -17.14 -14.61
CA GLU A 306 1.02 -16.77 -15.38
C GLU A 306 1.30 -16.87 -16.89
N GLU A 307 0.36 -17.44 -17.65
CA GLU A 307 0.59 -17.69 -19.07
C GLU A 307 0.58 -16.40 -19.91
N LYS A 308 -0.39 -15.53 -19.63
CA LYS A 308 -0.71 -14.36 -20.45
C LYS A 308 -0.27 -13.08 -19.76
N LEU A 309 0.16 -12.11 -20.57
CA LEU A 309 0.29 -10.72 -20.13
C LEU A 309 -1.08 -10.16 -19.69
N PRO A 310 -1.11 -9.10 -18.88
CA PRO A 310 -2.37 -8.47 -18.48
C PRO A 310 -3.12 -7.93 -19.71
N ASN A 311 -4.42 -8.22 -19.79
CA ASN A 311 -5.27 -7.72 -20.88
C ASN A 311 -5.75 -6.29 -20.59
N VAL A 312 -4.84 -5.33 -20.72
CA VAL A 312 -5.10 -3.90 -20.54
C VAL A 312 -4.35 -3.11 -21.60
N ASP A 313 -4.84 -1.91 -21.91
CA ASP A 313 -4.19 -0.96 -22.82
C ASP A 313 -2.85 -0.47 -22.26
N LYS A 314 -2.82 -0.03 -21.01
CA LYS A 314 -1.64 0.60 -20.40
C LYS A 314 -1.59 0.54 -18.88
N PHE A 315 -0.39 0.70 -18.34
CA PHE A 315 -0.13 1.07 -16.95
C PHE A 315 0.45 2.48 -16.90
N SER A 316 0.04 3.28 -15.91
CA SER A 316 0.23 4.74 -15.93
C SER A 316 0.69 5.28 -14.58
N ILE A 317 1.74 6.10 -14.59
CA ILE A 317 2.18 6.91 -13.43
C ILE A 317 2.15 8.38 -13.82
N ARG A 318 1.64 9.23 -12.92
CA ARG A 318 1.73 10.68 -13.02
C ARG A 318 2.65 11.24 -11.95
N TYR A 319 3.65 12.00 -12.36
CA TYR A 319 4.57 12.73 -11.48
C TYR A 319 4.13 14.19 -11.44
N TYR A 320 3.50 14.60 -10.34
CA TYR A 320 3.10 15.98 -10.06
C TYR A 320 4.26 16.72 -9.41
N PHE A 321 4.73 17.79 -10.05
CA PHE A 321 5.80 18.62 -9.50
C PHE A 321 5.22 19.65 -8.54
N LEU A 322 5.82 19.76 -7.35
CA LEU A 322 5.33 20.61 -6.27
C LEU A 322 5.95 22.00 -6.33
N ASP A 323 5.21 22.99 -5.83
CA ASP A 323 5.71 24.36 -5.66
C ASP A 323 6.90 24.36 -4.71
N SER A 324 7.97 25.08 -5.05
CA SER A 324 9.19 25.11 -4.25
C SER A 324 9.01 25.68 -2.84
N LYS A 325 7.95 26.47 -2.60
CA LYS A 325 7.60 26.96 -1.26
C LYS A 325 6.93 25.88 -0.41
N ASN A 326 6.28 24.90 -1.04
CA ASN A 326 5.48 23.84 -0.42
C ASN A 326 5.74 22.51 -1.13
N ALA A 327 6.93 21.93 -0.93
CA ALA A 327 7.38 20.70 -1.56
C ALA A 327 7.52 19.51 -0.58
N ASP A 328 6.91 19.61 0.60
CA ASP A 328 7.00 18.60 1.65
C ASP A 328 5.95 17.48 1.51
N TYR A 329 5.95 16.53 2.45
CA TYR A 329 5.01 15.40 2.41
C TYR A 329 3.56 15.81 2.70
N VAL A 330 3.33 16.98 3.33
CA VAL A 330 1.99 17.54 3.52
C VAL A 330 1.45 18.02 2.17
N ALA A 331 2.28 18.72 1.39
CA ALA A 331 1.94 19.12 0.02
C ALA A 331 1.72 17.91 -0.91
N MET A 332 2.50 16.84 -0.75
CA MET A 332 2.28 15.57 -1.45
C MET A 332 0.91 14.96 -1.10
N ALA A 333 0.56 14.85 0.18
CA ALA A 333 -0.73 14.31 0.60
C ALA A 333 -1.91 15.16 0.08
N LYS A 334 -1.78 16.49 0.15
CA LYS A 334 -2.77 17.43 -0.42
C LYS A 334 -2.94 17.24 -1.93
N LYS A 335 -1.84 17.10 -2.68
CA LYS A 335 -1.89 16.87 -4.13
C LYS A 335 -2.55 15.53 -4.47
N TYR A 336 -2.31 14.48 -3.70
CA TYR A 336 -2.99 13.20 -3.89
C TYR A 336 -4.50 13.31 -3.62
N ARG A 337 -4.88 14.01 -2.55
CA ARG A 337 -6.28 14.29 -2.24
C ARG A 337 -6.96 15.11 -3.35
N GLU A 338 -6.29 16.13 -3.90
CA GLU A 338 -6.79 16.89 -5.06
C GLU A 338 -7.07 15.98 -6.26
N TYR A 339 -6.19 15.02 -6.54
CA TYR A 339 -6.40 14.01 -7.58
C TYR A 339 -7.64 13.13 -7.28
N LEU A 340 -7.79 12.65 -6.04
CA LEU A 340 -8.95 11.86 -5.63
C LEU A 340 -10.26 12.65 -5.82
N ILE A 341 -10.27 13.93 -5.46
CA ILE A 341 -11.45 14.80 -5.60
C ILE A 341 -11.79 15.03 -7.07
N LYS A 342 -10.80 15.49 -7.86
CA LYS A 342 -11.03 15.92 -9.25
C LYS A 342 -11.32 14.76 -10.20
N GLU A 343 -10.71 13.60 -9.97
CA GLU A 343 -10.73 12.50 -10.95
C GLU A 343 -11.35 11.21 -10.43
N ARG A 344 -11.38 10.98 -9.11
CA ARG A 344 -11.98 9.77 -8.52
C ARG A 344 -13.33 10.02 -7.84
N GLY A 345 -13.79 11.27 -7.80
CA GLY A 345 -15.07 11.61 -7.19
C GLY A 345 -15.07 11.50 -5.67
N PHE A 346 -13.91 11.64 -5.02
CA PHE A 346 -13.81 11.71 -3.57
C PHE A 346 -14.50 12.99 -3.07
N LYS A 347 -15.48 12.83 -2.18
CA LYS A 347 -16.31 13.93 -1.68
C LYS A 347 -16.19 14.01 -0.17
N LYS A 348 -16.41 15.21 0.34
CA LYS A 348 -16.53 15.44 1.76
C LYS A 348 -17.90 14.95 2.23
N GLU A 349 -17.90 14.07 3.22
CA GLU A 349 -19.07 13.61 3.95
C GLU A 349 -19.69 14.75 4.75
N ALA A 350 -20.98 14.63 5.05
CA ALA A 350 -21.68 15.63 5.86
C ALA A 350 -21.03 15.73 7.25
N ASP A 351 -20.81 16.97 7.71
CA ASP A 351 -20.18 17.20 9.01
C ASP A 351 -21.01 16.58 10.15
N GLU A 352 -20.41 15.63 10.87
CA GLU A 352 -21.06 15.05 12.04
C GLU A 352 -21.12 16.05 13.20
N LYS A 353 -22.17 15.95 14.04
CA LYS A 353 -22.34 16.86 15.19
C LYS A 353 -21.22 16.75 16.22
N SER A 354 -20.68 15.55 16.44
CA SER A 354 -19.56 15.30 17.36
C SER A 354 -18.65 14.17 16.86
N VAL A 355 -17.40 14.13 17.31
CA VAL A 355 -16.47 13.01 17.01
C VAL A 355 -17.06 11.70 17.54
N PRO A 356 -17.15 10.63 16.71
CA PRO A 356 -17.71 9.35 17.13
C PRO A 356 -16.78 8.57 18.06
N VAL A 357 -17.34 7.71 18.91
CA VAL A 357 -16.66 6.53 19.46
C VAL A 357 -17.11 5.32 18.65
N TYR A 358 -16.15 4.55 18.16
CA TYR A 358 -16.45 3.33 17.40
C TYR A 358 -16.44 2.11 18.29
N ILE A 359 -17.45 1.25 18.14
CA ILE A 359 -17.56 -0.02 18.85
C ILE A 359 -17.82 -1.12 17.82
N GLU A 360 -16.89 -2.06 17.72
CA GLU A 360 -17.03 -3.26 16.91
C GLU A 360 -17.43 -4.44 17.80
N PHE A 361 -18.64 -4.96 17.58
CA PHE A 361 -19.10 -6.17 18.27
C PHE A 361 -18.86 -7.41 17.42
N TYR A 362 -18.34 -8.46 18.06
CA TYR A 362 -18.37 -9.80 17.51
C TYR A 362 -19.59 -10.55 18.03
N GLY A 363 -20.46 -10.96 17.11
CA GLY A 363 -21.75 -11.59 17.36
C GLY A 363 -21.63 -13.05 17.76
N SER A 364 -21.29 -13.92 16.82
CA SER A 364 -21.17 -15.36 17.05
C SER A 364 -20.06 -15.99 16.21
N MET A 365 -19.61 -17.17 16.62
CA MET A 365 -18.66 -17.99 15.85
C MET A 365 -19.04 -19.47 15.88
N LYS A 366 -18.48 -20.25 14.96
CA LYS A 366 -18.55 -21.71 14.98
C LYS A 366 -17.34 -22.31 15.66
N LYS A 367 -17.57 -23.21 16.61
CA LYS A 367 -16.53 -24.00 17.29
C LYS A 367 -16.93 -25.48 17.37
N PRO A 368 -16.02 -26.41 17.06
CA PRO A 368 -16.25 -27.83 17.33
C PRO A 368 -16.42 -28.07 18.84
N LYS A 369 -17.45 -28.82 19.22
CA LYS A 369 -17.70 -29.29 20.59
C LYS A 369 -18.04 -30.77 20.56
N TYR A 370 -17.75 -31.49 21.63
CA TYR A 370 -18.12 -32.90 21.77
C TYR A 370 -19.33 -33.00 22.69
N ILE A 371 -20.45 -33.49 22.15
CA ILE A 371 -21.65 -33.81 22.93
C ILE A 371 -21.78 -35.31 22.93
N LEU A 372 -21.69 -35.94 24.12
CA LEU A 372 -21.69 -37.40 24.27
C LEU A 372 -20.66 -38.11 23.36
N GLY A 373 -19.47 -37.51 23.20
CA GLY A 373 -18.40 -38.03 22.34
C GLY A 373 -18.58 -37.76 20.84
N ILE A 374 -19.70 -37.18 20.40
CA ILE A 374 -19.95 -36.86 18.99
C ILE A 374 -19.51 -35.42 18.70
N PRO A 375 -18.62 -35.18 17.72
CA PRO A 375 -18.22 -33.84 17.33
C PRO A 375 -19.38 -33.10 16.64
N VAL A 376 -19.78 -31.97 17.19
CA VAL A 376 -20.80 -31.06 16.64
C VAL A 376 -20.23 -29.66 16.46
N ASN A 377 -20.59 -28.99 15.37
CA ASN A 377 -20.21 -27.59 15.15
C ASN A 377 -21.22 -26.65 15.83
N ALA A 378 -21.00 -26.38 17.11
CA ALA A 378 -21.83 -25.47 17.90
C ALA A 378 -21.63 -24.01 17.47
N THR A 379 -22.71 -23.23 17.45
CA THR A 379 -22.62 -21.77 17.32
C THR A 379 -22.53 -21.17 18.72
N ILE A 380 -21.43 -20.47 19.00
CA ILE A 380 -21.17 -19.85 20.29
C ILE A 380 -21.50 -18.36 20.19
N PRO A 381 -22.43 -17.83 21.01
CA PRO A 381 -22.72 -16.40 21.06
C PRO A 381 -21.61 -15.67 21.83
N LEU A 382 -21.05 -14.63 21.24
CA LEU A 382 -20.05 -13.73 21.85
C LEU A 382 -20.70 -12.41 22.28
N THR A 383 -21.61 -11.87 21.47
CA THR A 383 -22.42 -10.68 21.79
C THR A 383 -23.80 -10.83 21.17
N THR A 384 -24.83 -11.01 22.01
CA THR A 384 -26.22 -11.04 21.51
C THR A 384 -26.68 -9.63 21.12
N PHE A 385 -27.77 -9.53 20.36
CA PHE A 385 -28.33 -8.22 20.03
C PHE A 385 -28.78 -7.46 21.29
N GLU A 386 -29.32 -8.17 22.29
CA GLU A 386 -29.67 -7.58 23.58
C GLU A 386 -28.44 -7.09 24.37
N ASP A 387 -27.33 -7.84 24.34
CA ASP A 387 -26.07 -7.40 24.94
C ASP A 387 -25.59 -6.09 24.31
N ALA A 388 -25.57 -6.00 22.98
CA ALA A 388 -25.16 -4.79 22.29
C ALA A 388 -26.01 -3.58 22.69
N GLN A 389 -27.33 -3.76 22.82
CA GLN A 389 -28.22 -2.70 23.32
C GLN A 389 -27.88 -2.28 24.75
N LYS A 390 -27.62 -3.24 25.66
CA LYS A 390 -27.24 -2.96 27.06
C LYS A 390 -25.90 -2.22 27.14
N ILE A 391 -24.90 -2.67 26.39
CA ILE A 391 -23.57 -2.07 26.34
C ILE A 391 -23.66 -0.64 25.82
N VAL A 392 -24.36 -0.41 24.70
CA VAL A 392 -24.52 0.93 24.13
C VAL A 392 -25.27 1.86 25.09
N LYS A 393 -26.30 1.38 25.81
CA LYS A 393 -26.96 2.15 26.88
C LYS A 393 -25.96 2.62 27.95
N GLN A 394 -25.10 1.71 28.41
CA GLN A 394 -24.06 2.05 29.40
C GLN A 394 -23.09 3.09 28.84
N VAL A 395 -22.60 2.91 27.61
CA VAL A 395 -21.70 3.87 26.94
C VAL A 395 -22.34 5.25 26.83
N LYS A 396 -23.61 5.33 26.39
CA LYS A 396 -24.31 6.62 26.29
C LYS A 396 -24.55 7.26 27.66
N SER A 397 -24.80 6.49 28.71
CA SER A 397 -24.96 7.00 30.08
C SER A 397 -23.69 7.65 30.64
N MET A 398 -22.51 7.35 30.06
CA MET A 398 -21.23 7.99 30.40
C MET A 398 -21.04 9.36 29.73
N GLY A 399 -22.00 9.82 28.93
CA GLY A 399 -21.93 11.11 28.21
C GLY A 399 -21.39 11.00 26.78
N VAL A 400 -21.19 9.79 26.25
CA VAL A 400 -20.80 9.58 24.86
C VAL A 400 -22.00 9.82 23.93
N SER A 401 -22.03 10.99 23.28
CA SER A 401 -23.17 11.44 22.48
C SER A 401 -23.28 10.73 21.12
N ASN A 402 -22.15 10.53 20.44
CA ASN A 402 -22.06 9.90 19.11
C ASN A 402 -21.33 8.56 19.21
N VAL A 403 -22.07 7.49 18.90
CA VAL A 403 -21.58 6.11 18.93
C VAL A 403 -21.84 5.51 17.56
N VAL A 404 -20.81 4.86 17.01
CA VAL A 404 -20.89 4.12 15.75
C VAL A 404 -20.61 2.66 16.04
N VAL A 405 -21.55 1.80 15.66
CA VAL A 405 -21.48 0.36 15.87
C VAL A 405 -21.21 -0.36 14.56
N LYS A 406 -20.17 -1.19 14.55
CA LYS A 406 -19.95 -2.23 13.53
C LYS A 406 -20.30 -3.58 14.17
N PHE A 407 -21.13 -4.40 13.52
CA PHE A 407 -21.55 -5.70 14.07
C PHE A 407 -21.14 -6.83 13.13
N VAL A 408 -20.16 -7.63 13.57
CA VAL A 408 -19.57 -8.73 12.80
C VAL A 408 -20.17 -10.06 13.25
N GLY A 409 -20.40 -11.00 12.32
CA GLY A 409 -20.91 -12.34 12.68
C GLY A 409 -22.35 -12.36 13.20
N TRP A 410 -23.20 -11.45 12.72
CA TRP A 410 -24.63 -11.39 13.06
C TRP A 410 -25.49 -12.41 12.29
N MET A 411 -25.00 -12.88 11.14
CA MET A 411 -25.68 -13.86 10.30
C MET A 411 -25.52 -15.29 10.83
N LYS A 412 -26.39 -16.18 10.39
CA LYS A 412 -26.35 -17.61 10.69
C LYS A 412 -24.96 -18.21 10.47
N ASN A 413 -24.50 -19.00 11.44
CA ASN A 413 -23.17 -19.60 11.58
C ASN A 413 -22.03 -18.63 11.89
N GLY A 414 -22.31 -17.35 12.16
CA GLY A 414 -21.33 -16.40 12.67
C GLY A 414 -20.24 -16.02 11.67
N VAL A 415 -19.09 -15.60 12.21
CA VAL A 415 -17.98 -15.02 11.43
C VAL A 415 -17.35 -16.01 10.44
N TYR A 416 -17.13 -15.56 9.20
CA TYR A 416 -16.43 -16.24 8.08
C TYR A 416 -16.90 -17.66 7.70
N TYR A 417 -18.06 -18.11 8.18
CA TYR A 417 -18.44 -19.51 8.00
C TYR A 417 -19.13 -19.80 6.66
N ASN A 418 -20.19 -19.06 6.35
CA ASN A 418 -20.98 -19.23 5.13
C ASN A 418 -20.63 -18.20 4.07
N LEU A 419 -20.88 -18.53 2.80
CA LEU A 419 -21.07 -17.52 1.76
C LEU A 419 -22.27 -16.62 2.13
N PRO A 420 -22.21 -15.29 1.89
CA PRO A 420 -23.27 -14.35 2.24
C PRO A 420 -24.45 -14.40 1.25
N LEU A 421 -25.00 -15.59 1.00
CA LEU A 421 -26.12 -15.81 0.06
C LEU A 421 -27.48 -15.53 0.71
N LEU A 422 -27.57 -15.73 2.03
CA LEU A 422 -28.78 -15.54 2.82
C LEU A 422 -28.49 -14.57 3.96
N THR A 423 -29.45 -13.70 4.26
CA THR A 423 -29.32 -12.69 5.32
C THR A 423 -30.13 -13.06 6.56
N THR A 424 -30.05 -14.32 6.98
CA THR A 424 -30.75 -14.82 8.17
C THR A 424 -29.95 -14.45 9.42
N PRO A 425 -30.50 -13.63 10.35
CA PRO A 425 -29.87 -13.36 11.63
C PRO A 425 -29.74 -14.63 12.48
N GLU A 426 -28.64 -14.76 13.20
CA GLU A 426 -28.37 -15.95 14.01
C GLU A 426 -29.33 -16.07 15.21
N GLY A 427 -29.89 -17.26 15.41
CA GLY A 427 -30.89 -17.54 16.43
C GLY A 427 -30.35 -17.40 17.84
N VAL A 428 -29.11 -17.87 18.08
CA VAL A 428 -28.46 -17.73 19.41
C VAL A 428 -28.16 -16.27 19.78
N LEU A 429 -28.28 -15.33 18.84
CA LEU A 429 -28.15 -13.89 19.09
C LEU A 429 -29.48 -13.19 19.36
N GLY A 430 -30.60 -13.90 19.21
CA GLY A 430 -31.97 -13.40 19.33
C GLY A 430 -32.76 -13.37 18.02
N GLY A 431 -32.15 -13.74 16.89
CA GLY A 431 -32.81 -13.81 15.59
C GLY A 431 -33.29 -12.46 15.05
N LYS A 432 -34.14 -12.51 14.01
CA LYS A 432 -34.57 -11.32 13.25
C LYS A 432 -35.31 -10.29 14.09
N LYS A 433 -36.30 -10.73 14.87
CA LYS A 433 -37.11 -9.82 15.71
C LYS A 433 -36.25 -9.02 16.68
N GLN A 434 -35.29 -9.67 17.34
CA GLN A 434 -34.42 -8.97 18.28
C GLN A 434 -33.44 -8.02 17.57
N LEU A 435 -32.93 -8.40 16.39
CA LEU A 435 -32.10 -7.51 15.58
C LEU A 435 -32.86 -6.24 15.17
N GLU A 436 -34.09 -6.38 14.66
CA GLU A 436 -34.94 -5.25 14.28
C GLU A 436 -35.21 -4.31 15.46
N ASN A 437 -35.55 -4.87 16.64
CA ASN A 437 -35.74 -4.08 17.87
C ASN A 437 -34.50 -3.26 18.24
N VAL A 438 -33.32 -3.85 18.14
CA VAL A 438 -32.06 -3.19 18.52
C VAL A 438 -31.66 -2.13 17.51
N LEU A 439 -31.88 -2.37 16.21
CA LEU A 439 -31.66 -1.38 15.16
C LEU A 439 -32.60 -0.18 15.32
N GLU A 440 -33.87 -0.41 15.63
CA GLU A 440 -34.83 0.65 15.92
C GLU A 440 -34.42 1.46 17.15
N TYR A 441 -34.00 0.78 18.22
CA TYR A 441 -33.47 1.44 19.41
C TYR A 441 -32.24 2.30 19.09
N PHE A 442 -31.27 1.76 18.33
CA PHE A 442 -30.08 2.49 17.91
C PHE A 442 -30.41 3.70 17.05
N GLN A 443 -31.35 3.57 16.12
CA GLN A 443 -31.83 4.72 15.34
C GLN A 443 -32.44 5.80 16.23
N LYS A 444 -33.35 5.45 17.15
CA LYS A 444 -33.95 6.39 18.13
C LYS A 444 -32.91 7.03 19.04
N ALA A 445 -31.88 6.28 19.41
CA ALA A 445 -30.77 6.75 20.22
C ALA A 445 -29.70 7.49 19.42
N ASN A 446 -29.87 7.76 18.12
CA ASN A 446 -28.87 8.37 17.25
C ASN A 446 -27.50 7.65 17.30
N VAL A 447 -27.55 6.31 17.21
CA VAL A 447 -26.40 5.42 17.10
C VAL A 447 -26.38 4.90 15.66
N LYS A 448 -25.28 5.16 14.95
CA LYS A 448 -25.10 4.68 13.58
C LYS A 448 -24.68 3.22 13.64
N THR A 449 -25.33 2.34 12.91
CA THR A 449 -25.04 0.90 12.96
C THR A 449 -24.80 0.35 11.57
N TYR A 450 -23.73 -0.44 11.46
CA TYR A 450 -23.29 -1.12 10.25
C TYR A 450 -23.24 -2.62 10.50
N LEU A 451 -24.01 -3.37 9.72
CA LEU A 451 -23.94 -4.83 9.72
C LEU A 451 -22.85 -5.27 8.75
N ASP A 452 -21.86 -6.02 9.25
CA ASP A 452 -20.74 -6.48 8.43
C ASP A 452 -21.12 -7.70 7.58
N VAL A 453 -20.71 -7.69 6.32
CA VAL A 453 -20.92 -8.78 5.38
C VAL A 453 -19.62 -9.05 4.63
N ASP A 454 -19.13 -10.29 4.70
CA ASP A 454 -17.90 -10.68 4.02
C ASP A 454 -18.18 -11.36 2.68
N PHE A 455 -17.84 -10.66 1.60
CA PHE A 455 -17.94 -11.15 0.21
C PHE A 455 -16.60 -11.63 -0.35
N VAL A 456 -15.60 -11.83 0.52
CA VAL A 456 -14.27 -12.33 0.17
C VAL A 456 -13.96 -13.62 0.92
N LEU A 457 -14.13 -13.65 2.24
CA LEU A 457 -13.76 -14.80 3.06
C LEU A 457 -14.95 -15.71 3.35
N PHE A 458 -14.72 -17.02 3.22
CA PHE A 458 -15.70 -18.03 3.60
C PHE A 458 -15.02 -19.36 3.97
N ARG A 459 -15.71 -20.22 4.71
CA ARG A 459 -15.23 -21.57 5.05
C ARG A 459 -16.00 -22.66 4.32
N THR A 460 -17.32 -22.51 4.22
CA THR A 460 -18.23 -23.53 3.71
C THR A 460 -19.06 -23.00 2.54
N GLY A 461 -19.15 -23.82 1.48
CA GLY A 461 -20.01 -23.57 0.34
C GLY A 461 -21.42 -24.13 0.55
N THR A 462 -22.24 -24.10 -0.50
CA THR A 462 -23.57 -24.72 -0.53
C THR A 462 -23.65 -25.74 -1.66
N LEU A 463 -24.77 -26.47 -1.78
CA LEU A 463 -24.98 -27.42 -2.88
C LEU A 463 -24.88 -26.75 -4.26
N MET A 464 -25.39 -25.52 -4.40
CA MET A 464 -25.30 -24.73 -5.64
C MET A 464 -23.94 -24.00 -5.79
N TYR A 465 -23.32 -23.65 -4.66
CA TYR A 465 -22.04 -22.93 -4.59
C TYR A 465 -20.97 -23.79 -3.93
N LEU A 466 -20.60 -24.89 -4.59
CA LEU A 466 -19.60 -25.81 -4.07
C LEU A 466 -18.28 -25.06 -3.84
N ARG A 467 -17.67 -25.24 -2.67
CA ARG A 467 -16.41 -24.59 -2.28
C ARG A 467 -15.34 -24.69 -3.37
N ASN A 468 -15.12 -25.88 -3.91
CA ASN A 468 -14.12 -26.11 -4.95
C ASN A 468 -14.42 -25.37 -6.26
N LYS A 469 -15.67 -24.97 -6.52
CA LYS A 469 -16.05 -24.23 -7.72
C LYS A 469 -15.88 -22.72 -7.54
N VAL A 470 -16.24 -22.22 -6.36
CA VAL A 470 -16.34 -20.78 -6.08
C VAL A 470 -15.11 -20.20 -5.38
N ALA A 471 -14.26 -21.05 -4.82
CA ALA A 471 -12.99 -20.61 -4.24
C ALA A 471 -11.99 -20.19 -5.32
N THR A 472 -11.27 -19.10 -5.06
CA THR A 472 -10.05 -18.69 -5.77
C THR A 472 -9.10 -19.87 -5.91
N LYS A 473 -8.48 -20.04 -7.07
CA LYS A 473 -7.47 -21.07 -7.29
C LYS A 473 -6.07 -20.51 -7.13
N SER A 474 -5.20 -21.28 -6.47
CA SER A 474 -3.76 -21.02 -6.45
C SER A 474 -3.12 -21.38 -7.79
N MET A 475 -1.83 -21.06 -7.96
CA MET A 475 -1.07 -21.44 -9.16
C MET A 475 -1.03 -22.96 -9.41
N LYS A 476 -1.20 -23.75 -8.34
CA LYS A 476 -1.35 -25.22 -8.38
C LYS A 476 -2.76 -25.67 -8.82
N LYS A 477 -3.64 -24.75 -9.26
CA LYS A 477 -5.02 -24.96 -9.72
C LYS A 477 -5.99 -25.57 -8.67
N VAL A 478 -5.60 -25.57 -7.40
CA VAL A 478 -6.43 -26.01 -6.26
C VAL A 478 -6.97 -24.79 -5.49
N PRO A 479 -8.06 -24.91 -4.72
CA PRO A 479 -8.54 -23.81 -3.87
C PRO A 479 -7.41 -23.21 -3.01
N ALA A 480 -7.22 -21.89 -3.09
CA ALA A 480 -6.27 -21.18 -2.23
C ALA A 480 -6.79 -21.22 -0.78
N GLN A 481 -5.94 -21.76 0.10
CA GLN A 481 -6.22 -21.86 1.52
C GLN A 481 -5.49 -20.75 2.25
N LEU A 482 -6.23 -19.96 3.01
CA LEU A 482 -5.68 -18.97 3.92
C LEU A 482 -5.37 -19.65 5.24
N TRP A 483 -4.07 -19.87 5.44
CA TRP A 483 -3.52 -20.45 6.66
C TRP A 483 -3.23 -19.37 7.69
N ARG A 484 -3.40 -19.72 8.95
CA ARG A 484 -2.67 -19.05 10.02
C ARG A 484 -1.21 -19.53 9.96
N TYR A 485 -0.28 -18.62 10.18
CA TYR A 485 1.13 -18.96 10.34
C TYR A 485 1.49 -18.82 11.82
N SER A 486 2.20 -19.81 12.33
CA SER A 486 2.66 -19.86 13.72
C SER A 486 3.72 -18.77 13.94
N PRO A 487 3.53 -17.81 14.86
CA PRO A 487 4.52 -16.76 15.08
C PRO A 487 5.92 -17.26 15.50
N PRO A 488 6.06 -18.35 16.30
CA PRO A 488 7.38 -18.88 16.66
C PRO A 488 8.19 -19.51 15.53
N ILE A 489 7.54 -20.23 14.60
CA ILE A 489 8.24 -21.01 13.56
C ILE A 489 7.97 -20.51 12.14
N PHE A 490 7.02 -19.59 11.96
CA PHE A 490 6.62 -18.95 10.70
C PHE A 490 6.05 -19.87 9.62
N TYR A 491 5.77 -21.14 9.95
CA TYR A 491 5.11 -22.10 9.07
C TYR A 491 3.61 -22.14 9.31
N LYS A 492 2.90 -22.73 8.34
CA LYS A 492 1.45 -22.98 8.40
C LYS A 492 1.10 -23.74 9.68
N ASP A 493 0.08 -23.25 10.37
CA ASP A 493 -0.47 -23.88 11.58
C ASP A 493 -1.75 -24.64 11.22
N ASP A 494 -1.64 -25.97 11.16
CA ASP A 494 -2.71 -26.88 10.78
C ASP A 494 -3.66 -27.23 11.94
N SER A 495 -3.37 -26.76 13.16
CA SER A 495 -4.27 -26.87 14.30
C SER A 495 -5.50 -25.94 14.19
N TYR A 496 -5.45 -24.94 13.29
CA TYR A 496 -6.52 -23.98 13.09
C TYR A 496 -7.32 -24.25 11.80
N PRO A 497 -8.63 -23.94 11.79
CA PRO A 497 -9.43 -24.08 10.59
C PRO A 497 -9.01 -23.07 9.51
N VAL A 498 -8.94 -23.53 8.26
CA VAL A 498 -8.58 -22.67 7.12
C VAL A 498 -9.78 -21.91 6.56
N LEU A 499 -9.52 -20.70 6.07
CA LEU A 499 -10.46 -19.92 5.26
C LEU A 499 -10.14 -20.06 3.77
N TYR A 500 -11.13 -19.75 2.94
CA TYR A 500 -11.02 -19.67 1.49
C TYR A 500 -11.44 -18.28 1.02
N LEU A 501 -10.89 -17.89 -0.12
CA LEU A 501 -11.24 -16.66 -0.84
C LEU A 501 -12.31 -16.97 -1.89
N ILE A 502 -13.35 -16.15 -1.98
CA ILE A 502 -14.29 -16.17 -3.10
C ILE A 502 -13.54 -15.75 -4.36
N SER A 503 -13.61 -16.54 -5.42
CA SER A 503 -13.07 -16.16 -6.72
C SER A 503 -13.76 -14.89 -7.21
N PRO A 504 -13.03 -13.86 -7.68
CA PRO A 504 -13.61 -12.60 -8.15
C PRO A 504 -14.68 -12.79 -9.23
N ARG A 505 -14.61 -13.91 -9.95
CA ARG A 505 -15.59 -14.32 -10.96
C ARG A 505 -17.01 -14.51 -10.40
N TYR A 506 -17.12 -14.86 -9.13
CA TYR A 506 -18.40 -15.10 -8.46
C TYR A 506 -18.78 -13.96 -7.51
N THR A 507 -17.89 -13.00 -7.23
CA THR A 507 -18.16 -11.91 -6.28
C THR A 507 -19.40 -11.11 -6.67
N ASN A 508 -19.50 -10.63 -7.91
CA ASN A 508 -20.67 -9.88 -8.37
C ASN A 508 -21.95 -10.72 -8.33
N GLU A 509 -21.89 -11.99 -8.72
CA GLU A 509 -23.05 -12.89 -8.65
C GLU A 509 -23.55 -13.07 -7.20
N ILE A 510 -22.62 -13.30 -6.27
CA ILE A 510 -22.93 -13.47 -4.84
C ILE A 510 -23.51 -12.17 -4.27
N VAL A 511 -22.97 -11.01 -4.63
CA VAL A 511 -23.50 -9.70 -4.24
C VAL A 511 -24.93 -9.50 -4.77
N GLN A 512 -25.20 -9.85 -6.03
CA GLN A 512 -26.55 -9.74 -6.58
C GLN A 512 -27.53 -10.67 -5.87
N ARG A 513 -27.11 -11.88 -5.50
CA ARG A 513 -27.96 -12.79 -4.71
C ARG A 513 -28.22 -12.29 -3.30
N PHE A 514 -27.22 -11.71 -2.66
CA PHE A 514 -27.37 -11.03 -1.38
C PHE A 514 -28.40 -9.89 -1.49
N LEU A 515 -28.28 -9.05 -2.53
CA LEU A 515 -29.18 -7.92 -2.77
C LEU A 515 -30.62 -8.34 -3.12
N ALA A 516 -30.80 -9.52 -3.72
CA ALA A 516 -32.13 -10.05 -4.02
C ALA A 516 -32.90 -10.56 -2.79
N ASN A 517 -32.26 -10.65 -1.61
CA ASN A 517 -32.90 -11.19 -0.41
C ASN A 517 -33.77 -10.14 0.30
N SER A 518 -35.05 -10.44 0.54
CA SER A 518 -35.99 -9.52 1.21
C SER A 518 -35.60 -9.20 2.67
N ASN A 519 -34.82 -10.05 3.33
CA ASN A 519 -34.32 -9.83 4.68
C ASN A 519 -33.20 -8.77 4.77
N ILE A 520 -32.91 -8.02 3.70
CA ILE A 520 -32.04 -6.84 3.79
C ILE A 520 -32.81 -5.55 4.04
N ASN A 521 -34.15 -5.56 4.01
CA ASN A 521 -34.95 -4.33 4.00
C ASN A 521 -34.98 -3.55 5.32
N TYR A 522 -34.63 -4.17 6.45
CA TYR A 522 -34.70 -3.54 7.77
C TYR A 522 -33.41 -2.81 8.19
N PHE A 523 -32.37 -2.79 7.37
CA PHE A 523 -31.16 -2.00 7.62
C PHE A 523 -30.68 -1.26 6.37
N ASN A 524 -29.99 -0.14 6.58
CA ASN A 524 -29.61 0.80 5.52
C ASN A 524 -28.11 1.08 5.44
N ASN A 525 -27.31 0.56 6.37
CA ASN A 525 -25.86 0.71 6.34
C ASN A 525 -25.17 -0.65 6.43
N ILE A 526 -24.11 -0.83 5.66
CA ILE A 526 -23.35 -2.07 5.56
C ILE A 526 -21.87 -1.82 5.84
N SER A 527 -21.20 -2.79 6.46
CA SER A 527 -19.76 -2.80 6.62
C SER A 527 -19.13 -3.84 5.69
N LEU A 528 -18.00 -3.48 5.07
CA LEU A 528 -17.19 -4.36 4.23
C LEU A 528 -15.77 -4.39 4.81
N SER A 529 -15.33 -5.56 5.27
CA SER A 529 -14.02 -5.73 5.93
C SER A 529 -12.95 -6.33 5.01
N SER A 530 -13.15 -7.56 4.54
CA SER A 530 -12.13 -8.25 3.74
C SER A 530 -12.05 -7.71 2.30
N MET A 531 -13.19 -7.30 1.72
CA MET A 531 -13.23 -6.66 0.40
C MET A 531 -12.49 -5.32 0.37
N SER A 532 -12.47 -4.57 1.48
CA SER A 532 -11.78 -3.28 1.53
C SER A 532 -10.26 -3.42 1.68
N THR A 533 -9.79 -4.52 2.26
CA THR A 533 -8.38 -4.69 2.65
C THR A 533 -7.60 -5.63 1.74
N MET A 534 -8.23 -6.67 1.19
CA MET A 534 -7.57 -7.74 0.44
C MET A 534 -7.68 -7.51 -1.07
N LEU A 535 -6.60 -7.77 -1.80
CA LEU A 535 -6.60 -7.83 -3.26
C LEU A 535 -5.84 -9.08 -3.70
N TYR A 536 -6.37 -9.85 -4.64
CA TYR A 536 -5.79 -11.15 -5.00
C TYR A 536 -6.13 -11.57 -6.42
N SER A 537 -5.34 -12.51 -6.94
CA SER A 537 -5.54 -13.18 -8.21
C SER A 537 -6.22 -14.54 -8.02
N ASP A 538 -7.00 -14.97 -9.01
CA ASP A 538 -7.47 -16.33 -9.22
C ASP A 538 -6.72 -16.93 -10.41
N PHE A 539 -5.97 -18.00 -10.16
CA PHE A 539 -5.19 -18.70 -11.16
C PHE A 539 -5.92 -19.91 -11.74
N GLY A 540 -7.26 -19.95 -11.71
CA GLY A 540 -8.05 -21.07 -12.21
C GLY A 540 -7.97 -21.28 -13.73
N THR A 541 -8.90 -22.04 -14.28
CA THR A 541 -8.99 -22.26 -15.75
C THR A 541 -9.38 -21.01 -16.51
N ARG A 542 -10.10 -20.09 -15.85
CA ARG A 542 -10.37 -18.74 -16.35
C ARG A 542 -9.76 -17.78 -15.32
N PRO A 543 -8.49 -17.39 -15.49
CA PRO A 543 -7.79 -16.61 -14.48
C PRO A 543 -8.32 -15.18 -14.42
N VAL A 544 -8.27 -14.59 -13.22
CA VAL A 544 -8.56 -13.18 -12.96
C VAL A 544 -7.39 -12.64 -12.16
N ASN A 545 -6.67 -11.67 -12.68
CA ASN A 545 -5.53 -11.10 -11.97
C ASN A 545 -5.97 -9.97 -11.00
N ARG A 546 -5.10 -9.56 -10.08
CA ARG A 546 -5.36 -8.48 -9.12
C ARG A 546 -5.93 -7.19 -9.72
N TYR A 547 -5.42 -6.74 -10.87
CA TYR A 547 -5.92 -5.51 -11.50
C TYR A 547 -7.37 -5.68 -11.98
N GLN A 548 -7.73 -6.86 -12.48
CA GLN A 548 -9.13 -7.17 -12.81
C GLN A 548 -10.01 -7.38 -11.57
N THR A 549 -9.46 -7.90 -10.48
CA THR A 549 -10.17 -8.03 -9.20
C THR A 549 -10.55 -6.66 -8.64
N GLU A 550 -9.72 -5.64 -8.83
CA GLU A 550 -10.04 -4.25 -8.48
C GLU A 550 -11.34 -3.78 -9.14
N ASP A 551 -11.46 -3.95 -10.47
CA ASP A 551 -12.66 -3.62 -11.23
C ASP A 551 -13.89 -4.40 -10.75
N VAL A 552 -13.72 -5.68 -10.43
CA VAL A 552 -14.80 -6.51 -9.86
C VAL A 552 -15.27 -5.94 -8.52
N PHE A 553 -14.35 -5.59 -7.61
CA PHE A 553 -14.71 -5.07 -6.29
C PHE A 553 -15.36 -3.70 -6.37
N LEU A 554 -14.91 -2.84 -7.30
CA LEU A 554 -15.58 -1.57 -7.59
C LEU A 554 -17.02 -1.78 -8.06
N GLN A 555 -17.27 -2.72 -8.99
CA GLN A 555 -18.62 -3.03 -9.47
C GLN A 555 -19.53 -3.62 -8.38
N ALA A 556 -18.95 -4.46 -7.52
CA ALA A 556 -19.64 -5.04 -6.37
C ALA A 556 -20.10 -3.94 -5.40
N ILE A 557 -19.19 -3.04 -5.03
CA ILE A 557 -19.50 -1.92 -4.12
C ILE A 557 -20.45 -0.92 -4.76
N ASP A 558 -20.36 -0.66 -6.06
CA ASP A 558 -21.33 0.17 -6.77
C ASP A 558 -22.74 -0.42 -6.74
N SER A 559 -22.85 -1.76 -6.84
CA SER A 559 -24.13 -2.45 -6.70
C SER A 559 -24.68 -2.33 -5.27
N LEU A 560 -23.82 -2.48 -4.25
CA LEU A 560 -24.21 -2.31 -2.85
C LEU A 560 -24.63 -0.87 -2.55
N SER A 561 -23.92 0.12 -3.10
CA SER A 561 -24.18 1.55 -2.90
C SER A 561 -25.55 2.00 -3.44
N LYS A 562 -26.13 1.26 -4.39
CA LYS A 562 -27.51 1.52 -4.87
C LYS A 562 -28.56 1.16 -3.82
N ARG A 563 -28.26 0.22 -2.91
CA ARG A 563 -29.19 -0.26 -1.88
C ARG A 563 -28.89 0.35 -0.51
N PHE A 564 -27.63 0.41 -0.12
CA PHE A 564 -27.21 0.88 1.19
C PHE A 564 -26.81 2.35 1.12
N ARG A 565 -27.32 3.13 2.07
CA ARG A 565 -27.09 4.56 2.15
C ARG A 565 -25.66 4.88 2.55
N ASN A 566 -25.12 4.14 3.50
CA ASN A 566 -23.76 4.34 4.02
C ASN A 566 -22.99 3.04 3.98
N ILE A 567 -21.70 3.13 3.61
CA ILE A 567 -20.78 2.00 3.60
C ILE A 567 -19.61 2.32 4.53
N LEU A 568 -19.40 1.45 5.52
CA LEU A 568 -18.23 1.48 6.38
C LEU A 568 -17.19 0.54 5.82
N LEU A 569 -15.98 1.05 5.55
CA LEU A 569 -14.85 0.24 5.08
C LEU A 569 -13.81 0.08 6.19
N THR A 570 -13.28 -1.13 6.32
CA THR A 570 -12.17 -1.39 7.25
C THR A 570 -10.84 -1.21 6.51
N ASN A 571 -9.98 -0.32 6.99
CA ASN A 571 -8.61 -0.10 6.48
C ASN A 571 -8.48 -0.14 4.94
N PRO A 572 -9.28 0.66 4.20
CA PRO A 572 -9.47 0.48 2.77
C PRO A 572 -8.22 0.74 1.93
N ASN A 573 -8.05 -0.05 0.89
CA ASN A 573 -7.14 0.23 -0.21
C ASN A 573 -7.57 1.50 -0.98
N GLY A 574 -6.60 2.24 -1.51
CA GLY A 574 -6.76 3.57 -2.11
C GLY A 574 -7.87 3.67 -3.17
N TYR A 575 -8.05 2.64 -3.99
CA TYR A 575 -9.08 2.58 -5.03
C TYR A 575 -10.52 2.54 -4.49
N LEU A 576 -10.72 2.33 -3.18
CA LEU A 576 -12.03 2.26 -2.52
C LEU A 576 -12.34 3.48 -1.63
N LEU A 577 -11.40 4.40 -1.44
CA LEU A 577 -11.57 5.55 -0.54
C LEU A 577 -12.83 6.37 -0.86
N GLN A 578 -13.12 6.58 -2.14
CA GLN A 578 -14.28 7.31 -2.66
C GLN A 578 -15.63 6.62 -2.44
N LYS A 579 -15.62 5.36 -1.98
CA LYS A 579 -16.83 4.59 -1.70
C LYS A 579 -17.17 4.56 -0.21
N ALA A 580 -16.27 5.03 0.66
CA ALA A 580 -16.47 5.01 2.10
C ALA A 580 -17.28 6.22 2.56
N SER A 581 -18.36 5.96 3.29
CA SER A 581 -19.01 6.98 4.14
C SER A 581 -18.34 7.04 5.51
N GLU A 582 -17.61 5.99 5.89
CA GLU A 582 -16.96 5.85 7.17
C GLU A 582 -15.81 4.85 7.07
N ILE A 583 -14.71 5.11 7.78
CA ILE A 583 -13.52 4.25 7.74
C ILE A 583 -13.15 3.84 9.15
N VAL A 584 -12.83 2.57 9.36
CA VAL A 584 -12.27 2.10 10.64
C VAL A 584 -10.91 1.47 10.42
N ASP A 585 -10.12 1.37 11.49
CA ASP A 585 -8.82 0.70 11.51
C ASP A 585 -7.78 1.32 10.55
N VAL A 586 -7.78 2.65 10.40
CA VAL A 586 -6.71 3.35 9.66
C VAL A 586 -5.40 3.18 10.42
N PRO A 587 -4.32 2.67 9.80
CA PRO A 587 -3.06 2.41 10.49
C PRO A 587 -2.49 3.70 11.09
N ILE A 588 -1.94 3.61 12.30
CA ILE A 588 -1.27 4.72 13.00
C ILE A 588 0.26 4.50 13.15
N TYR A 589 0.77 3.43 12.54
CA TYR A 589 2.19 3.06 12.51
C TYR A 589 2.55 2.60 11.08
N SER A 590 3.86 2.61 10.75
CA SER A 590 4.40 1.89 9.59
C SER A 590 4.83 0.48 10.00
N SER A 591 5.40 -0.28 9.06
CA SER A 591 6.07 -1.56 9.34
C SER A 591 7.41 -1.37 10.04
N LYS A 592 7.93 -0.14 10.08
CA LYS A 592 9.25 0.21 10.63
C LYS A 592 10.36 -0.59 9.97
N PHE A 593 10.32 -0.68 8.63
CA PHE A 593 11.41 -1.29 7.88
C PHE A 593 12.73 -0.61 8.28
N LEU A 594 13.83 -1.36 8.33
CA LEU A 594 15.11 -0.83 8.81
C LEU A 594 15.55 0.43 8.07
N ILE A 595 15.23 0.55 6.78
CA ILE A 595 15.51 1.73 5.95
C ILE A 595 14.67 2.97 6.31
N GLU A 596 13.53 2.82 6.98
CA GLU A 596 12.62 3.92 7.35
C GLU A 596 13.16 4.73 8.54
N ASP A 597 13.07 6.05 8.45
CA ASP A 597 13.59 6.99 9.44
C ASP A 597 12.52 7.60 10.33
N ALA A 598 11.30 7.76 9.82
CA ALA A 598 10.19 8.30 10.57
C ALA A 598 8.83 7.85 10.03
N GLU A 599 7.86 7.75 10.92
CA GLU A 599 6.45 7.59 10.59
C GLU A 599 5.82 8.97 10.38
N ILE A 600 4.93 9.10 9.40
CA ILE A 600 4.13 10.30 9.17
C ILE A 600 2.66 9.90 8.95
N PRO A 601 1.67 10.71 9.35
CA PRO A 601 0.25 10.40 9.15
C PRO A 601 -0.19 10.71 7.71
N PHE A 602 0.55 10.24 6.69
CA PHE A 602 0.30 10.53 5.28
C PHE A 602 -1.10 10.06 4.85
N TYR A 603 -1.51 8.86 5.26
CA TYR A 603 -2.85 8.34 4.96
C TYR A 603 -3.92 9.28 5.53
N GLN A 604 -3.77 9.72 6.78
CA GLN A 604 -4.71 10.61 7.44
C GLN A 604 -4.72 12.00 6.82
N MET A 605 -3.56 12.55 6.40
CA MET A 605 -3.52 13.82 5.67
C MET A 605 -4.35 13.79 4.37
N VAL A 606 -4.46 12.62 3.74
CA VAL A 606 -5.25 12.43 2.51
C VAL A 606 -6.75 12.38 2.80
N ILE A 607 -7.19 11.70 3.85
CA ILE A 607 -8.64 11.47 4.10
C ILE A 607 -9.28 12.45 5.08
N ARG A 608 -8.47 13.09 5.93
CA ARG A 608 -8.99 13.89 7.04
C ARG A 608 -9.65 15.17 6.55
N GLY A 609 -10.81 15.45 7.14
CA GLY A 609 -11.71 16.52 6.72
C GLY A 609 -12.71 16.10 5.64
N TYR A 610 -12.60 14.87 5.11
CA TYR A 610 -13.47 14.35 4.06
C TYR A 610 -14.32 13.18 4.53
N VAL A 611 -13.71 12.18 5.18
CA VAL A 611 -14.45 10.99 5.67
C VAL A 611 -14.12 10.80 7.15
N PRO A 612 -15.11 10.54 8.03
CA PRO A 612 -14.83 10.20 9.43
C PRO A 612 -14.08 8.87 9.52
N TYR A 613 -13.11 8.80 10.43
CA TYR A 613 -12.32 7.58 10.59
C TYR A 613 -11.88 7.29 12.02
N SER A 614 -11.61 6.01 12.28
CA SER A 614 -10.98 5.53 13.51
C SER A 614 -9.56 5.02 13.28
N MET A 615 -8.77 5.05 14.34
CA MET A 615 -7.56 4.21 14.46
C MET A 615 -7.95 2.74 14.70
N PRO A 616 -6.99 1.79 14.73
CA PRO A 616 -7.25 0.43 15.14
C PRO A 616 -7.70 0.37 16.60
N SER A 617 -8.39 -0.70 16.97
CA SER A 617 -9.01 -0.82 18.29
C SER A 617 -8.00 -0.65 19.42
N VAL A 618 -8.29 0.24 20.37
CA VAL A 618 -7.36 0.64 21.43
C VAL A 618 -7.01 -0.51 22.36
N ASN A 619 -7.94 -1.45 22.53
CA ASN A 619 -7.76 -2.64 23.35
C ASN A 619 -6.83 -3.71 22.74
N PHE A 620 -6.24 -3.45 21.56
CA PHE A 620 -5.14 -4.24 21.01
C PHE A 620 -3.75 -3.65 21.30
N TYR A 621 -3.68 -2.45 21.88
CA TYR A 621 -2.42 -1.81 22.25
C TYR A 621 -2.11 -1.99 23.73
N THR A 622 -0.85 -2.32 24.03
CA THR A 622 -0.34 -2.45 25.39
C THR A 622 0.25 -1.15 25.94
N ASN A 623 0.77 -0.29 25.07
CA ASN A 623 1.37 0.99 25.47
C ASN A 623 0.35 2.13 25.32
N GLU A 624 -0.30 2.45 26.43
CA GLU A 624 -1.42 3.39 26.48
C GLU A 624 -1.06 4.82 26.05
N TRP A 625 -0.04 5.41 26.68
CA TRP A 625 0.36 6.79 26.39
C TRP A 625 0.74 6.97 24.92
N MET A 626 1.39 5.97 24.31
CA MET A 626 1.86 6.07 22.93
C MET A 626 0.71 6.10 21.94
N TRP A 627 -0.29 5.22 22.07
CA TRP A 627 -1.43 5.23 21.16
C TRP A 627 -2.32 6.46 21.36
N LYS A 628 -2.43 6.97 22.61
CA LYS A 628 -3.14 8.23 22.91
C LYS A 628 -2.51 9.41 22.16
N LEU A 629 -1.19 9.55 22.21
CA LEU A 629 -0.48 10.58 21.43
C LEU A 629 -0.68 10.37 19.93
N LYS A 630 -0.59 9.13 19.43
CA LYS A 630 -0.85 8.83 18.01
C LYS A 630 -2.27 9.16 17.58
N ALA A 631 -3.27 8.94 18.42
CA ALA A 631 -4.66 9.33 18.14
C ALA A 631 -4.77 10.85 17.91
N LEU A 632 -4.04 11.66 18.68
CA LEU A 632 -4.02 13.12 18.55
C LEU A 632 -3.16 13.60 17.37
N GLU A 633 -1.99 12.99 17.14
CA GLU A 633 -1.12 13.28 15.98
C GLU A 633 -1.84 13.03 14.66
N THR A 634 -2.53 11.88 14.57
CA THR A 634 -3.27 11.46 13.39
C THR A 634 -4.70 12.01 13.35
N GLY A 635 -5.16 12.64 14.43
CA GLY A 635 -6.51 13.17 14.60
C GLY A 635 -7.62 12.11 14.46
N SER A 636 -7.34 10.88 14.87
CA SER A 636 -8.21 9.70 14.78
C SER A 636 -9.21 9.61 15.93
N ALA A 637 -10.42 9.14 15.65
CA ALA A 637 -11.33 8.70 16.71
C ALA A 637 -10.88 7.35 17.31
N ILE A 638 -11.22 7.11 18.58
CA ILE A 638 -10.94 5.81 19.22
C ILE A 638 -11.98 4.77 18.81
N LYS A 639 -11.52 3.52 18.76
CA LYS A 639 -12.33 2.33 18.49
C LYS A 639 -12.08 1.28 19.55
N PHE A 640 -13.10 0.51 19.88
CA PHE A 640 -12.99 -0.72 20.66
C PHE A 640 -13.53 -1.91 19.89
N THR A 641 -12.91 -3.08 20.06
CA THR A 641 -13.46 -4.36 19.59
C THR A 641 -13.88 -5.19 20.80
N TRP A 642 -15.18 -5.48 20.92
CA TRP A 642 -15.76 -6.07 22.12
C TRP A 642 -16.54 -7.36 21.89
N THR A 643 -16.48 -8.21 22.90
CA THR A 643 -17.35 -9.35 23.16
C THR A 643 -18.04 -9.17 24.51
N ALA A 644 -19.25 -9.70 24.66
CA ALA A 644 -20.04 -9.58 25.89
C ALA A 644 -19.89 -10.77 26.84
N ARG A 645 -19.51 -11.93 26.30
CA ARG A 645 -19.49 -13.22 26.99
C ARG A 645 -18.62 -14.22 26.22
N ASN A 646 -18.31 -15.34 26.89
CA ASN A 646 -17.63 -16.49 26.31
C ASN A 646 -16.24 -16.17 25.73
N GLU A 647 -15.47 -15.25 26.33
CA GLU A 647 -14.10 -14.97 25.87
C GLU A 647 -13.19 -16.21 25.90
N ASP A 648 -13.37 -17.10 26.88
CA ASP A 648 -12.61 -18.36 26.97
C ASP A 648 -12.82 -19.28 25.77
N GLU A 649 -13.96 -19.14 25.09
CA GLU A 649 -14.28 -19.95 23.92
C GLU A 649 -13.51 -19.51 22.67
N LEU A 650 -12.89 -18.33 22.68
CA LEU A 650 -12.08 -17.81 21.56
C LEU A 650 -10.81 -18.61 21.31
N LYS A 651 -10.30 -19.29 22.35
CA LYS A 651 -9.13 -20.17 22.25
C LYS A 651 -9.33 -21.24 21.18
N GLU A 652 -8.29 -21.50 20.41
CA GLU A 652 -8.29 -22.50 19.32
C GLU A 652 -9.30 -22.18 18.20
N THR A 653 -9.60 -20.89 17.99
CA THR A 653 -10.45 -20.43 16.90
C THR A 653 -9.77 -19.35 16.08
N LEU A 654 -10.36 -19.00 14.92
CA LEU A 654 -9.92 -17.87 14.11
C LEU A 654 -10.08 -16.50 14.81
N LEU A 655 -10.78 -16.47 15.95
CA LEU A 655 -11.01 -15.27 16.75
C LEU A 655 -10.16 -15.23 18.02
N GLU A 656 -9.17 -16.12 18.17
CA GLU A 656 -8.27 -16.15 19.33
C GLU A 656 -7.57 -14.80 19.59
N SER A 657 -7.29 -14.03 18.54
CA SER A 657 -6.69 -12.69 18.65
C SER A 657 -7.58 -11.68 19.39
N LEU A 658 -8.86 -11.98 19.63
CA LEU A 658 -9.79 -11.16 20.40
C LEU A 658 -9.71 -11.40 21.92
N TYR A 659 -8.61 -11.95 22.44
CA TYR A 659 -8.45 -12.26 23.87
C TYR A 659 -8.67 -11.05 24.81
N SER A 660 -8.43 -9.82 24.33
CA SER A 660 -8.61 -8.57 25.08
C SER A 660 -9.96 -7.88 24.79
N SER A 661 -11.01 -8.64 24.45
CA SER A 661 -12.28 -8.08 23.97
C SER A 661 -13.41 -8.02 25.00
N ASN A 662 -13.27 -8.53 26.22
CA ASN A 662 -14.35 -8.46 27.21
C ASN A 662 -14.67 -6.98 27.56
N TYR A 663 -15.83 -6.49 27.13
CA TYR A 663 -16.19 -5.07 27.27
C TYR A 663 -16.16 -4.57 28.71
N ARG A 664 -16.46 -5.43 29.70
CA ARG A 664 -16.54 -5.03 31.11
C ARG A 664 -15.20 -4.53 31.63
N MET A 665 -14.10 -5.05 31.09
CA MET A 665 -12.74 -4.62 31.45
C MET A 665 -12.41 -3.23 30.89
N TRP A 666 -13.11 -2.79 29.84
CA TRP A 666 -12.78 -1.58 29.07
C TRP A 666 -13.77 -0.43 29.27
N LEU A 667 -14.86 -0.63 30.02
CA LEU A 667 -15.87 0.43 30.24
C LEU A 667 -15.33 1.60 31.06
N GLY A 668 -14.48 1.32 32.07
CA GLY A 668 -13.82 2.36 32.87
C GLY A 668 -12.87 3.18 32.00
N ASP A 669 -11.99 2.48 31.28
CA ASP A 669 -11.04 3.02 30.31
C ASP A 669 -11.72 3.88 29.24
N LEU A 670 -12.82 3.42 28.65
CA LEU A 670 -13.57 4.23 27.68
C LEU A 670 -13.97 5.58 28.28
N LYS A 671 -14.50 5.60 29.51
CA LYS A 671 -14.91 6.84 30.18
C LYS A 671 -13.71 7.77 30.40
N GLU A 672 -12.58 7.22 30.81
CA GLU A 672 -11.34 7.97 31.02
C GLU A 672 -10.80 8.54 29.71
N TYR A 673 -10.61 7.69 28.70
CA TYR A 673 -10.09 8.09 27.39
C TYR A 673 -11.01 9.10 26.70
N TYR A 674 -12.33 8.95 26.86
CA TYR A 674 -13.29 9.93 26.34
C TYR A 674 -13.13 11.28 27.03
N LYS A 675 -12.99 11.31 28.37
CA LYS A 675 -12.79 12.54 29.12
C LYS A 675 -11.47 13.23 28.75
N GLU A 676 -10.41 12.45 28.53
CA GLU A 676 -9.07 12.95 28.23
C GLU A 676 -8.92 13.45 26.79
N LEU A 677 -9.29 12.64 25.80
CA LEU A 677 -8.93 12.89 24.39
C LEU A 677 -10.00 13.69 23.64
N TYR A 678 -11.29 13.47 23.91
CA TYR A 678 -12.36 14.04 23.10
C TYR A 678 -12.50 15.56 23.20
N PRO A 679 -12.15 16.26 24.29
CA PRO A 679 -12.06 17.72 24.27
C PRO A 679 -11.16 18.22 23.14
N THR A 680 -9.97 17.63 22.99
CA THR A 680 -9.02 17.96 21.92
C THR A 680 -9.53 17.51 20.55
N LEU A 681 -10.00 16.26 20.42
CA LEU A 681 -10.51 15.74 19.15
C LEU A 681 -11.69 16.58 18.60
N ARG A 682 -12.53 17.14 19.48
CA ARG A 682 -13.63 18.04 19.08
C ARG A 682 -13.12 19.35 18.46
N LEU A 683 -12.01 19.92 18.97
CA LEU A 683 -11.42 21.16 18.43
C LEU A 683 -10.92 20.99 16.99
N ILE A 684 -10.49 19.77 16.65
CA ILE A 684 -9.94 19.42 15.33
C ILE A 684 -10.96 18.65 14.47
N LYS A 685 -12.23 18.53 14.87
CA LYS A 685 -13.25 17.79 14.12
C LYS A 685 -13.43 18.34 12.70
N GLY A 686 -13.34 17.46 11.69
CA GLY A 686 -13.59 17.83 10.30
C GLY A 686 -12.56 18.78 9.67
N LYS A 687 -11.50 19.13 10.40
CA LYS A 687 -10.44 20.04 9.96
C LYS A 687 -9.35 19.29 9.21
N GLU A 688 -8.73 19.88 8.20
CA GLU A 688 -7.62 19.21 7.51
C GLU A 688 -6.34 19.31 8.35
N ILE A 689 -5.38 18.39 8.19
CA ILE A 689 -4.00 18.61 8.66
C ILE A 689 -3.33 19.52 7.63
N VAL A 690 -2.95 20.74 8.04
CA VAL A 690 -2.32 21.74 7.17
C VAL A 690 -0.82 21.85 7.40
N GLU A 691 -0.33 21.41 8.56
CA GLU A 691 1.09 21.27 8.85
C GLU A 691 1.33 20.03 9.72
N HIS A 692 2.39 19.29 9.43
CA HIS A 692 2.95 18.28 10.31
C HIS A 692 4.46 18.38 10.25
N LYS A 693 5.12 18.44 11.40
CA LYS A 693 6.56 18.63 11.47
C LYS A 693 7.15 17.78 12.59
N ILE A 694 8.14 16.97 12.23
CA ILE A 694 9.03 16.35 13.21
C ILE A 694 10.06 17.41 13.58
N ILE A 695 9.90 18.03 14.75
CA ILE A 695 10.80 19.09 15.22
C ILE A 695 12.18 18.49 15.51
N LYS A 696 12.17 17.34 16.16
CA LYS A 696 13.32 16.48 16.43
C LYS A 696 12.81 15.07 16.74
N LYS A 697 13.72 14.10 16.88
CA LYS A 697 13.36 12.71 17.20
C LYS A 697 12.45 12.67 18.44
N GLY A 698 11.24 12.16 18.26
CA GLY A 698 10.23 12.03 19.33
C GLY A 698 9.47 13.32 19.67
N VAL A 699 9.63 14.41 18.94
CA VAL A 699 8.88 15.66 19.16
C VAL A 699 8.22 16.11 17.87
N VAL A 700 6.89 16.20 17.90
CA VAL A 700 6.06 16.43 16.71
C VAL A 700 5.15 17.63 16.94
N LYS A 701 4.98 18.46 15.89
CA LYS A 701 3.95 19.49 15.81
C LYS A 701 2.96 19.13 14.72
N VAL A 702 1.67 19.26 15.02
CA VAL A 702 0.59 19.13 14.04
C VAL A 702 -0.26 20.40 14.10
N VAL A 703 -0.53 21.01 12.95
CA VAL A 703 -1.45 22.14 12.81
C VAL A 703 -2.62 21.72 11.96
N TYR A 704 -3.81 21.92 12.50
CA TYR A 704 -5.06 21.71 11.80
C TYR A 704 -5.56 23.03 11.21
N ASP A 705 -6.34 22.92 10.14
CA ASP A 705 -7.08 24.04 9.59
C ASP A 705 -7.85 24.77 10.71
N GLY A 706 -8.05 26.08 10.59
CA GLY A 706 -8.60 26.91 11.65
C GLY A 706 -7.72 27.05 12.91
N GLY A 707 -6.39 26.83 12.79
CA GLY A 707 -5.39 27.33 13.74
C GLY A 707 -5.16 26.52 15.02
N VAL A 708 -5.70 25.30 15.13
CA VAL A 708 -5.46 24.42 16.28
C VAL A 708 -4.14 23.70 16.11
N GLU A 709 -3.22 23.91 17.04
CA GLU A 709 -1.89 23.32 17.06
C GLU A 709 -1.78 22.32 18.21
N ILE A 710 -1.18 21.15 17.93
CA ILE A 710 -0.90 20.11 18.92
C ILE A 710 0.60 19.82 18.90
N LEU A 711 1.25 20.05 20.03
CA LEU A 711 2.64 19.68 20.29
C LEU A 711 2.67 18.36 21.03
N LEU A 712 3.36 17.35 20.49
CA LEU A 712 3.46 16.01 21.06
C LEU A 712 4.91 15.69 21.43
N ASN A 713 5.09 15.14 22.62
CA ASN A 713 6.37 14.69 23.13
C ASN A 713 6.34 13.18 23.43
N TYR A 714 6.93 12.40 22.53
CA TYR A 714 7.12 10.95 22.66
C TYR A 714 8.38 10.56 23.45
N THR A 715 9.17 11.53 23.93
CA THR A 715 10.39 11.27 24.69
C THR A 715 10.09 11.05 26.17
N SER A 716 11.04 10.46 26.89
CA SER A 716 10.97 10.21 28.33
C SER A 716 11.33 11.43 29.20
N SER A 717 11.59 12.59 28.60
CA SER A 717 11.92 13.82 29.32
C SER A 717 11.09 15.01 28.81
N PRO A 718 10.82 16.02 29.65
CA PRO A 718 10.16 17.25 29.20
C PRO A 718 10.92 17.91 28.06
N GLN A 719 10.18 18.46 27.09
CA GLN A 719 10.74 19.13 25.91
C GLN A 719 10.26 20.57 25.85
N LYS A 720 11.20 21.50 25.69
CA LYS A 720 10.90 22.90 25.37
C LYS A 720 10.76 23.04 23.86
N ILE A 721 9.60 23.53 23.44
CA ILE A 721 9.25 23.79 22.04
C ILE A 721 8.80 25.25 21.99
N GLU A 722 9.58 26.08 21.30
CA GLU A 722 9.39 27.54 21.33
C GLU A 722 9.39 28.03 22.80
N ASN A 723 8.32 28.71 23.24
CA ASN A 723 8.17 29.20 24.61
C ASN A 723 7.33 28.26 25.51
N LEU A 724 7.03 27.04 25.04
CA LEU A 724 6.17 26.09 25.74
C LEU A 724 6.95 24.86 26.19
N GLU A 725 6.75 24.47 27.43
CA GLU A 725 7.17 23.16 27.92
C GLU A 725 6.06 22.13 27.72
N VAL A 726 6.43 20.97 27.17
CA VAL A 726 5.58 19.79 27.02
C VAL A 726 6.21 18.66 27.84
N ALA A 727 5.45 18.14 28.82
CA ALA A 727 5.92 17.06 29.68
C ALA A 727 6.30 15.81 28.89
N ALA A 728 7.10 14.92 29.49
CA ALA A 728 7.42 13.62 28.91
C ALA A 728 6.15 12.83 28.58
N GLN A 729 6.14 12.13 27.44
CA GLN A 729 5.03 11.25 27.03
C GLN A 729 3.65 11.94 27.04
N SER A 730 3.63 13.23 26.69
CA SER A 730 2.45 14.08 26.82
C SER A 730 2.26 15.00 25.61
N TYR A 731 1.21 15.81 25.63
CA TYR A 731 0.88 16.75 24.58
C TYR A 731 0.42 18.09 25.14
N LYS A 732 0.48 19.13 24.30
CA LYS A 732 -0.05 20.46 24.59
C LYS A 732 -0.82 20.98 23.40
N VAL A 733 -2.02 21.51 23.66
CA VAL A 733 -2.90 22.10 22.64
C VAL A 733 -2.78 23.62 22.71
N VAL A 734 -2.57 24.25 21.56
CA VAL A 734 -2.52 25.71 21.41
C VAL A 734 -3.59 26.09 20.40
N VAL A 735 -4.53 26.95 20.81
CA VAL A 735 -5.56 27.48 19.93
C VAL A 735 -5.19 28.91 19.60
N LYS A 736 -4.70 29.15 18.38
CA LYS A 736 -4.44 30.51 17.89
C LYS A 736 -5.80 31.15 17.59
N ARG A 737 -6.14 32.22 18.33
CA ARG A 737 -7.36 33.00 18.12
C ARG A 737 -7.25 33.86 16.87
#